data_AF-A0A7X6V7V6-F1
#
_entry.id   AF-A0A7X6V7V6-F1
#
_cell.length_a   1.000
_cell.length_b   1.000
_cell.length_c   1.000
_cell.angle_alpha   90.00
_cell.angle_beta   90.00
_cell.angle_gamma   90.00
#
_symmetry.space_group_name_H-M   'P 1'
#
loop_
_entity.id
_entity.type
_entity.pdbx_description
1 polymer ?
#
loop_
_entity_poly.entity_id
_entity_poly.type
_entity_poly.pdbx_seq_one_letter_code
_entity_poly.pdbx_strand_id
1 'polypeptide(L)'
;WQSPNPAANETPLLIAGQTVTNGIGGVSWNTGSTAHVYLQAVESGSATLVYSFYGTGEAEGIVSRASMKLTAVNIGIVPDYDRDRVIDSSDEAQSVTNRVLRWWINDDADNGDISEENNDIPGQSGGLFGSANYRDSKVNGRCDLLDFFPVWLNLGDILDHLPSSESISLCLRQADAAINAVYTDLCATNAGAFLIENITTCGSSFDCNAHEAPTFQITADGVELEEDFVAMIRTDQQKGVLLIEGRAATQEPLVLELLRNDVLFAKVELPLSISSVEDMFRWINLRPDADSYYPSRPNEPPNRLDSETIDRTVFLAHGFLVSRKEARGWASECFKRLYQSGMTAKFCGVTWRSDQGMSADYYLNVRNARDAAAQLAPIVNAMPGGKVWMAHSLGNMLSAYAIADNNMAVDKYFALNAAVASEAYDVATVDESDSPLNYMQHENWLGYSNRTWSATWHKLFPFGDDRAKLTWRNRFTNVLERTQLYNFWSSGDEVLEIATDGTPFLVEFLNPWGDSRQYTWHKQELYKGRNIIYGTGWAGWGFAYPTWQTAVGANSSTDEILQQYPIFERDPSYMFTNAILQADVDNILIKGIPALSPPIGQKEIRKDQNDVANIDMNKNTDDTDGVRRPNNWPWGGDRYEDRWLHSQLIYVAHHFTYKLYEKFIEMGDL
;
A
#
# COMPACT_ATOMS: atom_id res chain seq x y z
N TRP A 1 13.14 46.77 -0.92
CA TRP A 1 12.09 47.51 -1.65
C TRP A 1 11.82 48.85 -0.98
N GLN A 2 11.24 49.83 -1.68
CA GLN A 2 10.84 51.13 -1.08
C GLN A 2 9.43 51.10 -0.46
N SER A 3 8.66 50.05 -0.74
CA SER A 3 7.32 49.81 -0.18
C SER A 3 7.38 48.68 0.86
N PRO A 4 6.59 48.74 1.95
CA PRO A 4 6.38 47.60 2.84
C PRO A 4 5.60 46.46 2.17
N ASN A 5 4.95 46.71 1.02
CA ASN A 5 4.22 45.72 0.21
C ASN A 5 4.68 45.79 -1.27
N PRO A 6 5.83 45.22 -1.64
CA PRO A 6 6.35 45.27 -3.00
C PRO A 6 5.59 44.33 -3.95
N ALA A 7 5.29 44.77 -5.16
CA ALA A 7 4.73 43.92 -6.21
C ALA A 7 5.82 43.05 -6.87
N ALA A 8 5.45 41.88 -7.40
CA ALA A 8 6.38 40.89 -7.97
C ALA A 8 7.25 41.39 -9.16
N ASN A 9 6.87 42.52 -9.76
CA ASN A 9 7.54 43.17 -10.89
C ASN A 9 8.29 44.46 -10.51
N GLU A 10 8.35 44.83 -9.24
CA GLU A 10 9.24 45.90 -8.81
C GLU A 10 10.72 45.46 -9.07
N THR A 11 11.66 46.40 -9.23
CA THR A 11 13.10 46.09 -9.35
C THR A 11 13.78 45.94 -7.96
N PRO A 12 14.45 44.81 -7.65
CA PRO A 12 15.04 44.58 -6.32
C PRO A 12 16.09 45.64 -5.97
N LEU A 13 16.16 45.99 -4.68
CA LEU A 13 16.97 47.11 -4.18
C LEU A 13 18.48 46.80 -4.14
N LEU A 14 18.83 45.51 -4.14
CA LEU A 14 20.17 44.94 -4.12
C LEU A 14 20.15 43.68 -5.00
N ILE A 15 21.16 43.47 -5.84
CA ILE A 15 21.47 42.19 -6.50
C ILE A 15 22.83 41.66 -6.00
N ALA A 16 23.08 40.35 -6.09
CA ALA A 16 24.34 39.76 -5.65
C ALA A 16 25.55 40.43 -6.32
N GLY A 17 26.58 40.75 -5.52
CA GLY A 17 27.79 41.46 -5.99
C GLY A 17 27.65 42.97 -6.18
N GLN A 18 26.47 43.55 -5.96
CA GLN A 18 26.26 44.99 -6.07
C GLN A 18 26.72 45.72 -4.81
N THR A 19 27.65 46.67 -4.96
CA THR A 19 27.88 47.71 -3.94
C THR A 19 26.87 48.83 -4.17
N VAL A 20 25.97 49.01 -3.20
CA VAL A 20 24.95 50.05 -3.28
C VAL A 20 25.31 51.14 -2.28
N THR A 21 25.73 52.27 -2.82
CA THR A 21 26.20 53.44 -2.07
C THR A 21 25.16 54.55 -2.21
N ASN A 22 24.73 55.14 -1.10
CA ASN A 22 24.10 56.45 -1.18
C ASN A 22 25.20 57.48 -1.52
N GLY A 23 25.14 58.13 -2.68
CA GLY A 23 26.13 59.09 -3.17
C GLY A 23 27.22 58.52 -4.10
N ILE A 24 27.90 59.45 -4.79
CA ILE A 24 28.64 59.30 -6.05
C ILE A 24 29.58 58.09 -6.08
N GLY A 25 29.34 57.18 -7.04
CA GLY A 25 30.14 55.99 -7.35
C GLY A 25 29.41 54.65 -7.21
N GLY A 26 28.19 54.64 -6.65
CA GLY A 26 27.29 53.49 -6.59
C GLY A 26 25.84 53.88 -6.87
N VAL A 27 24.95 52.90 -7.05
CA VAL A 27 23.52 53.15 -7.30
C VAL A 27 22.91 53.79 -6.06
N SER A 28 22.56 55.08 -6.14
CA SER A 28 21.86 55.81 -5.08
C SER A 28 20.36 55.56 -5.18
N TRP A 29 19.76 55.00 -4.14
CA TRP A 29 18.37 54.51 -4.17
C TRP A 29 17.39 55.34 -3.31
N ASN A 30 17.86 56.17 -2.37
CA ASN A 30 17.03 57.17 -1.67
C ASN A 30 17.89 58.22 -0.92
N THR A 31 17.38 59.45 -0.75
CA THR A 31 17.90 60.47 0.20
C THR A 31 16.77 60.88 1.14
N GLY A 32 16.90 60.58 2.44
CA GLY A 32 15.84 60.88 3.42
C GLY A 32 16.28 60.63 4.87
N SER A 33 15.51 61.17 5.82
CA SER A 33 15.74 61.03 7.27
C SER A 33 15.11 59.74 7.83
N THR A 34 15.40 58.60 7.22
CA THR A 34 14.81 57.31 7.64
C THR A 34 15.71 56.62 8.66
N ALA A 35 15.21 56.33 9.85
CA ALA A 35 15.94 55.57 10.86
C ALA A 35 15.95 54.04 10.60
N HIS A 36 15.17 53.55 9.63
CA HIS A 36 14.97 52.11 9.38
C HIS A 36 15.01 51.79 7.88
N VAL A 37 15.57 50.63 7.53
CA VAL A 37 15.62 50.07 6.17
C VAL A 37 15.17 48.60 6.24
N TYR A 38 14.26 48.18 5.37
CA TYR A 38 13.83 46.79 5.24
C TYR A 38 14.59 46.11 4.10
N LEU A 39 15.12 44.93 4.38
CA LEU A 39 15.94 44.15 3.46
C LEU A 39 15.31 42.77 3.33
N GLN A 40 15.21 42.29 2.09
CA GLN A 40 14.80 40.93 1.76
C GLN A 40 15.89 40.36 0.86
N ALA A 41 16.38 39.18 1.21
CA ALA A 41 17.20 38.39 0.30
C ALA A 41 16.27 37.66 -0.68
N VAL A 42 16.55 37.77 -1.97
CA VAL A 42 15.81 37.06 -3.03
C VAL A 42 16.59 35.86 -3.58
N GLU A 43 17.89 35.81 -3.30
CA GLU A 43 18.81 34.74 -3.64
C GLU A 43 19.94 34.70 -2.59
N SER A 44 20.63 33.56 -2.49
CA SER A 44 21.85 33.43 -1.70
C SER A 44 22.95 34.33 -2.26
N GLY A 45 23.77 34.90 -1.39
CA GLY A 45 24.90 35.72 -1.79
C GLY A 45 25.32 36.72 -0.73
N SER A 46 26.41 37.42 -1.01
CA SER A 46 26.91 38.49 -0.15
C SER A 46 26.76 39.86 -0.81
N ALA A 47 26.35 40.84 0.00
CA ALA A 47 26.26 42.25 -0.37
C ALA A 47 26.83 43.13 0.75
N THR A 48 27.28 44.34 0.42
CA THR A 48 27.66 45.32 1.44
C THR A 48 26.70 46.49 1.38
N LEU A 49 25.92 46.68 2.43
CA LEU A 49 25.08 47.87 2.61
C LEU A 49 25.95 49.02 3.10
N VAL A 50 26.04 50.11 2.33
CA VAL A 50 26.79 51.30 2.74
C VAL A 50 25.83 52.47 2.97
N TYR A 51 25.75 52.94 4.21
CA TYR A 51 25.05 54.17 4.60
C TYR A 51 26.05 55.32 4.65
N SER A 52 25.79 56.38 3.87
CA SER A 52 26.66 57.57 3.84
C SER A 52 25.84 58.82 4.16
N PHE A 53 26.34 59.62 5.10
CA PHE A 53 25.87 60.97 5.40
C PHE A 53 26.79 61.99 4.73
N TYR A 54 26.21 62.93 3.99
CA TYR A 54 26.91 64.07 3.40
C TYR A 54 26.41 65.34 4.08
N GLY A 55 27.30 66.04 4.78
CA GLY A 55 26.98 67.29 5.45
C GLY A 55 26.64 68.39 4.46
N THR A 56 25.72 69.28 4.84
CA THR A 56 25.34 70.47 4.09
C THR A 56 25.49 71.71 4.98
N GLY A 57 25.54 72.92 4.40
CA GLY A 57 25.73 74.17 5.16
C GLY A 57 27.09 74.23 5.85
N GLU A 58 27.13 74.48 7.17
CA GLU A 58 28.39 74.50 7.94
C GLU A 58 29.12 73.15 8.00
N ALA A 59 28.44 72.06 7.66
CA ALA A 59 29.02 70.72 7.56
C ALA A 59 29.38 70.32 6.12
N GLU A 60 29.30 71.25 5.15
CA GLU A 60 29.67 71.00 3.75
C GLU A 60 31.12 70.46 3.65
N GLY A 61 31.29 69.36 2.93
CA GLY A 61 32.57 68.65 2.81
C GLY A 61 32.80 67.54 3.85
N ILE A 62 31.95 67.43 4.88
CA ILE A 62 32.00 66.30 5.82
C ILE A 62 31.21 65.12 5.24
N VAL A 63 31.89 63.97 5.09
CA VAL A 63 31.27 62.69 4.72
C VAL A 63 31.48 61.71 5.85
N SER A 64 30.40 61.14 6.37
CA SER A 64 30.45 60.02 7.32
C SER A 64 29.88 58.78 6.64
N ARG A 65 30.52 57.62 6.82
CA ARG A 65 30.06 56.36 6.21
C ARG A 65 30.04 55.25 7.26
N ALA A 66 28.99 54.44 7.20
CA ALA A 66 28.90 53.16 7.87
C ALA A 66 28.64 52.09 6.81
N SER A 67 29.24 50.91 6.97
CA SER A 67 29.03 49.78 6.07
C SER A 67 28.75 48.52 6.85
N MET A 68 27.81 47.71 6.36
CA MET A 68 27.45 46.41 6.92
C MET A 68 27.51 45.37 5.81
N LYS A 69 28.34 44.33 5.98
CA LYS A 69 28.30 43.16 5.11
C LYS A 69 27.08 42.32 5.49
N LEU A 70 26.35 41.89 4.47
CA LEU A 70 25.18 41.05 4.55
C LEU A 70 25.49 39.78 3.75
N THR A 71 25.17 38.64 4.30
CA THR A 71 25.26 37.36 3.60
C THR A 71 23.93 36.65 3.78
N ALA A 72 23.24 36.41 2.67
CA ALA A 72 22.09 35.54 2.59
C ALA A 72 22.57 34.15 2.18
N VAL A 73 22.06 33.12 2.82
CA VAL A 73 22.40 31.72 2.56
C VAL A 73 21.12 30.93 2.52
N ASN A 74 21.07 29.94 1.64
CA ASN A 74 20.03 28.94 1.69
C ASN A 74 20.36 27.96 2.82
N ILE A 75 19.38 27.67 3.65
CA ILE A 75 19.45 26.67 4.69
C ILE A 75 18.08 26.04 4.86
N GLY A 76 18.01 24.72 4.88
CA GLY A 76 16.72 24.03 4.96
C GLY A 76 16.82 22.61 5.50
N ILE A 77 15.67 22.13 5.95
CA ILE A 77 15.40 20.73 6.27
C ILE A 77 14.26 20.33 5.33
N VAL A 78 14.58 19.59 4.28
CA VAL A 78 13.66 19.35 3.16
C VAL A 78 13.42 17.85 3.04
N PRO A 79 12.21 17.35 3.38
CA PRO A 79 11.84 15.97 3.11
C PRO A 79 11.39 15.82 1.65
N ASP A 80 11.30 14.57 1.18
CA ASP A 80 10.60 14.21 -0.05
C ASP A 80 9.07 14.28 0.20
N TYR A 81 8.44 15.41 -0.14
CA TYR A 81 7.04 15.67 0.22
C TYR A 81 6.05 14.95 -0.69
N ASP A 82 6.37 14.84 -1.99
CA ASP A 82 5.51 14.17 -2.97
C ASP A 82 5.79 12.67 -3.09
N ARG A 83 6.91 12.20 -2.54
CA ARG A 83 7.34 10.79 -2.44
C ARG A 83 7.70 10.23 -3.81
N ASP A 84 8.34 11.04 -4.64
CA ASP A 84 8.82 10.66 -5.97
C ASP A 84 10.27 10.12 -5.96
N ARG A 85 10.87 10.03 -4.76
CA ARG A 85 12.23 9.52 -4.43
C ARG A 85 13.36 10.51 -4.71
N VAL A 86 13.03 11.72 -5.12
CA VAL A 86 13.94 12.83 -5.35
C VAL A 86 13.53 13.95 -4.40
N ILE A 87 14.50 14.72 -3.91
CA ILE A 87 14.22 15.97 -3.20
C ILE A 87 14.67 17.09 -4.13
N ASP A 88 13.72 17.87 -4.62
CA ASP A 88 13.96 18.92 -5.60
C ASP A 88 13.31 20.27 -5.25
N SER A 89 13.30 21.19 -6.22
CA SER A 89 12.73 22.52 -6.06
C SER A 89 11.24 22.53 -5.67
N SER A 90 10.48 21.49 -6.02
CA SER A 90 9.09 21.27 -5.61
C SER A 90 9.01 21.07 -4.10
N ASP A 91 9.88 20.25 -3.53
CA ASP A 91 9.95 19.99 -2.10
C ASP A 91 10.46 21.20 -1.33
N GLU A 92 11.48 21.89 -1.84
CA GLU A 92 11.95 23.15 -1.26
C GLU A 92 10.83 24.19 -1.21
N ALA A 93 10.04 24.32 -2.29
CA ALA A 93 8.90 25.22 -2.35
C ALA A 93 7.79 24.85 -1.35
N GLN A 94 7.65 23.59 -1.00
CA GLN A 94 6.73 23.14 0.05
C GLN A 94 7.29 23.37 1.45
N SER A 95 8.59 23.12 1.66
CA SER A 95 9.29 23.34 2.92
C SER A 95 9.17 24.80 3.39
N VAL A 96 9.32 25.77 2.48
CA VAL A 96 9.19 27.21 2.82
C VAL A 96 7.78 27.63 3.26
N THR A 97 6.76 26.79 3.01
CA THR A 97 5.39 27.04 3.49
C THR A 97 5.16 26.54 4.92
N ASN A 98 6.18 25.95 5.56
CA ASN A 98 6.05 25.21 6.83
C ASN A 98 5.02 24.07 6.72
N ARG A 99 4.98 23.39 5.57
CA ARG A 99 4.12 22.22 5.38
C ARG A 99 4.50 21.15 6.41
N VAL A 100 3.53 20.71 7.19
CA VAL A 100 3.72 19.62 8.17
C VAL A 100 4.00 18.32 7.43
N LEU A 101 5.12 17.68 7.75
CA LEU A 101 5.39 16.31 7.31
C LEU A 101 4.64 15.35 8.23
N ARG A 102 3.77 14.53 7.64
CA ARG A 102 2.97 13.54 8.35
C ARG A 102 3.60 12.16 8.20
N TRP A 103 3.92 11.54 9.33
CA TRP A 103 4.55 10.24 9.38
C TRP A 103 3.98 9.38 10.51
N TRP A 104 4.42 8.13 10.58
CA TRP A 104 4.00 7.18 11.61
C TRP A 104 5.15 6.73 12.51
N ILE A 105 4.78 6.10 13.62
CA ILE A 105 5.70 5.43 14.53
C ILE A 105 6.05 4.06 13.94
N ASN A 106 7.33 3.71 13.90
CA ASN A 106 7.83 2.38 13.51
C ASN A 106 7.61 1.35 14.65
N ASP A 107 6.34 1.15 15.02
CA ASP A 107 5.91 0.37 16.19
C ASP A 107 5.52 -1.08 15.90
N ASP A 108 5.92 -1.61 14.76
CA ASP A 108 5.79 -3.02 14.38
C ASP A 108 7.14 -3.76 14.51
N ALA A 109 7.22 -5.02 14.10
CA ALA A 109 8.39 -5.87 14.34
C ALA A 109 9.00 -6.43 13.04
N ASP A 110 8.97 -5.64 11.97
CA ASP A 110 9.44 -6.02 10.65
C ASP A 110 10.91 -6.43 10.65
N ASN A 111 11.23 -7.48 9.88
CA ASN A 111 12.59 -7.99 9.79
C ASN A 111 12.85 -8.65 8.43
N GLY A 112 14.09 -8.56 7.95
CA GLY A 112 14.54 -9.21 6.72
C GLY A 112 13.84 -8.71 5.45
N ASP A 113 13.81 -9.57 4.43
CA ASP A 113 13.25 -9.28 3.10
C ASP A 113 11.79 -9.76 2.94
N ILE A 114 11.34 -10.58 3.89
CA ILE A 114 10.02 -11.21 3.91
C ILE A 114 9.50 -11.06 5.33
N SER A 115 8.38 -10.34 5.49
CA SER A 115 7.72 -10.21 6.77
C SER A 115 7.04 -11.50 7.20
N GLU A 116 7.05 -11.76 8.51
CA GLU A 116 6.28 -12.83 9.11
C GLU A 116 4.88 -12.28 9.46
N GLU A 117 3.81 -13.06 9.23
CA GLU A 117 2.40 -12.59 9.19
C GLU A 117 1.92 -11.71 10.36
N ASN A 118 2.58 -11.77 11.52
CA ASN A 118 2.22 -11.01 12.72
C ASN A 118 3.17 -9.84 13.03
N ASN A 119 4.28 -9.71 12.32
CA ASN A 119 5.29 -8.68 12.54
C ASN A 119 4.82 -7.32 12.03
N ASP A 120 4.04 -7.30 10.96
CA ASP A 120 3.42 -6.11 10.34
C ASP A 120 2.36 -5.38 11.20
N ILE A 121 2.02 -5.91 12.39
CA ILE A 121 0.88 -5.38 13.15
C ILE A 121 1.32 -4.19 14.01
N PRO A 122 0.72 -2.99 13.86
CA PRO A 122 1.10 -1.82 14.64
C PRO A 122 0.84 -1.96 16.14
N GLY A 123 1.67 -1.29 16.93
CA GLY A 123 1.55 -1.16 18.39
C GLY A 123 2.22 -2.28 19.19
N GLN A 124 3.31 -2.86 18.69
CA GLN A 124 4.06 -3.93 19.35
C GLN A 124 4.90 -3.40 20.52
N SER A 125 4.30 -3.39 21.70
CA SER A 125 5.04 -3.16 22.94
C SER A 125 5.86 -4.42 23.27
N GLY A 126 7.19 -4.34 23.13
CA GLY A 126 8.11 -5.50 23.19
C GLY A 126 7.80 -6.62 24.20
N GLY A 127 8.00 -7.86 23.75
CA GLY A 127 7.76 -9.09 24.50
C GLY A 127 8.32 -10.33 23.79
N LEU A 128 7.84 -11.52 24.17
CA LEU A 128 8.30 -12.83 23.65
C LEU A 128 8.10 -13.03 22.14
N PHE A 129 7.32 -12.17 21.48
CA PHE A 129 6.89 -12.29 20.08
C PHE A 129 7.35 -11.12 19.19
N GLY A 130 8.41 -10.41 19.58
CA GLY A 130 8.94 -9.25 18.86
C GLY A 130 8.85 -7.95 19.66
N SER A 131 9.64 -6.96 19.27
CA SER A 131 9.64 -5.62 19.85
C SER A 131 9.59 -4.60 18.73
N ALA A 132 8.79 -3.53 18.93
CA ALA A 132 8.78 -2.36 18.07
C ALA A 132 10.19 -1.98 17.59
N ASN A 133 10.40 -1.91 16.27
CA ASN A 133 11.71 -1.71 15.66
C ASN A 133 12.37 -0.40 16.13
N TYR A 134 11.59 0.67 16.33
CA TYR A 134 12.09 1.95 16.86
C TYR A 134 12.87 1.84 18.20
N ARG A 135 12.70 0.73 18.94
CA ARG A 135 13.28 0.54 20.28
C ARG A 135 14.72 0.10 20.27
N ASP A 136 15.16 -0.56 19.21
CA ASP A 136 16.56 -0.97 19.11
C ASP A 136 17.41 0.18 18.53
N SER A 137 18.59 -0.09 18.00
CA SER A 137 19.51 0.94 17.50
C SER A 137 20.00 0.62 16.10
N LYS A 138 19.15 -0.01 15.28
CA LYS A 138 19.45 -0.35 13.91
C LYS A 138 18.18 -0.42 13.05
N VAL A 139 18.37 -0.52 11.75
CA VAL A 139 17.35 -0.98 10.81
C VAL A 139 17.29 -2.51 10.83
N ASN A 140 16.08 -3.07 10.81
CA ASN A 140 15.83 -4.50 11.01
C ASN A 140 15.64 -5.29 9.71
N GLY A 141 15.71 -4.67 8.55
CA GLY A 141 15.64 -5.36 7.27
C GLY A 141 15.06 -4.48 6.17
N ARG A 142 14.85 -5.04 4.98
CA ARG A 142 14.21 -4.29 3.89
C ARG A 142 12.70 -4.09 4.10
N CYS A 143 12.06 -4.93 4.91
CA CYS A 143 10.67 -4.68 5.34
C CYS A 143 10.60 -3.41 6.20
N ASP A 144 11.52 -3.29 7.17
CA ASP A 144 11.61 -2.16 8.10
C ASP A 144 11.97 -0.82 7.44
N LEU A 145 12.68 -0.83 6.30
CA LEU A 145 12.98 0.39 5.55
C LEU A 145 11.71 1.15 5.11
N LEU A 146 10.55 0.50 5.05
CA LEU A 146 9.30 1.14 4.68
C LEU A 146 8.89 2.24 5.69
N ASP A 147 9.35 2.14 6.94
CA ASP A 147 9.04 3.05 8.05
C ASP A 147 9.95 4.28 8.11
N PHE A 148 10.93 4.38 7.21
CA PHE A 148 11.86 5.51 7.10
C PHE A 148 11.43 6.51 6.01
N PHE A 149 11.70 7.79 6.25
CA PHE A 149 11.59 8.85 5.25
C PHE A 149 12.91 9.61 5.10
N PRO A 150 13.27 10.07 3.89
CA PRO A 150 14.48 10.82 3.68
C PRO A 150 14.28 12.31 4.02
N VAL A 151 15.32 12.93 4.56
CA VAL A 151 15.41 14.37 4.82
C VAL A 151 16.76 14.89 4.35
N TRP A 152 16.75 15.85 3.43
CA TRP A 152 17.95 16.55 2.99
C TRP A 152 18.21 17.79 3.84
N LEU A 153 19.40 17.85 4.44
CA LEU A 153 19.93 19.04 5.09
C LEU A 153 20.62 19.93 4.05
N ASN A 154 19.87 20.88 3.49
CA ASN A 154 20.39 21.85 2.53
C ASN A 154 21.33 22.83 3.27
N LEU A 155 22.61 22.50 3.33
CA LEU A 155 23.63 23.25 4.08
C LEU A 155 24.78 23.76 3.22
N GLY A 156 24.82 23.44 1.93
CA GLY A 156 25.94 23.78 1.05
C GLY A 156 26.30 25.27 1.08
N ASP A 157 25.30 26.13 0.85
CA ASP A 157 25.48 27.59 0.81
C ASP A 157 26.04 28.14 2.11
N ILE A 158 25.50 27.72 3.26
CA ILE A 158 25.94 28.24 4.55
C ILE A 158 27.34 27.73 4.89
N LEU A 159 27.66 26.48 4.56
CA LEU A 159 28.99 25.90 4.80
C LEU A 159 30.08 26.60 3.99
N ASP A 160 29.80 27.04 2.77
CA ASP A 160 30.73 27.79 1.91
C ASP A 160 31.03 29.21 2.42
N HIS A 161 30.09 29.81 3.13
CA HIS A 161 30.21 31.19 3.64
C HIS A 161 30.78 31.27 5.06
N LEU A 162 30.93 30.14 5.74
CA LEU A 162 31.42 30.09 7.11
C LEU A 162 32.97 30.04 7.13
N PRO A 163 33.66 30.87 7.95
CA PRO A 163 35.11 30.88 8.00
C PRO A 163 35.67 29.56 8.56
N SER A 164 36.70 29.01 7.92
CA SER A 164 37.38 27.77 8.38
C SER A 164 38.11 27.91 9.72
N SER A 165 38.27 29.14 10.24
CA SER A 165 38.93 29.43 11.51
C SER A 165 37.99 29.48 12.71
N GLU A 166 36.67 29.39 12.51
CA GLU A 166 35.66 29.47 13.59
C GLU A 166 35.13 28.07 13.93
N SER A 167 34.89 27.82 15.21
CA SER A 167 34.20 26.60 15.64
C SER A 167 32.73 26.71 15.28
N ILE A 168 32.26 25.82 14.41
CA ILE A 168 30.86 25.70 14.00
C ILE A 168 30.36 24.34 14.42
N SER A 169 29.25 24.33 15.16
CA SER A 169 28.53 23.12 15.54
C SER A 169 27.16 23.11 14.89
N LEU A 170 26.83 22.01 14.24
CA LEU A 170 25.54 21.75 13.59
C LEU A 170 24.80 20.73 14.45
N CYS A 171 23.71 21.13 15.08
CA CYS A 171 23.02 20.30 16.06
C CYS A 171 21.57 20.02 15.65
N LEU A 172 21.20 18.75 15.58
CA LEU A 172 19.80 18.34 15.40
C LEU A 172 19.13 18.16 16.75
N ARG A 173 17.89 18.64 16.87
CA ARG A 173 17.07 18.53 18.09
C ARG A 173 15.65 18.18 17.75
N GLN A 174 15.02 17.42 18.64
CA GLN A 174 13.59 17.15 18.61
C GLN A 174 13.10 17.09 20.06
N ALA A 175 12.15 17.94 20.43
CA ALA A 175 11.84 18.23 21.83
C ALA A 175 11.31 17.03 22.63
N ASP A 176 10.63 16.09 21.96
CA ASP A 176 10.09 14.87 22.56
C ASP A 176 11.04 13.67 22.45
N ALA A 177 12.19 13.85 21.80
CA ALA A 177 13.10 12.79 21.39
C ALA A 177 12.39 11.65 20.63
N ALA A 178 11.44 12.01 19.77
CA ALA A 178 10.46 11.12 19.16
C ALA A 178 10.87 10.54 17.80
N ILE A 179 12.13 10.67 17.39
CA ILE A 179 12.65 10.16 16.11
C ILE A 179 14.05 9.58 16.28
N ASN A 180 14.37 8.60 15.44
CA ASN A 180 15.73 8.13 15.21
C ASN A 180 16.16 8.45 13.78
N ALA A 181 17.46 8.52 13.53
CA ALA A 181 18.02 8.81 12.22
C ALA A 181 19.19 7.88 11.85
N VAL A 182 19.45 7.77 10.55
CA VAL A 182 20.57 7.04 9.94
C VAL A 182 21.34 7.99 9.05
N TYR A 183 22.66 8.02 9.21
CA TYR A 183 23.56 8.70 8.27
C TYR A 183 23.63 7.95 6.95
N THR A 184 23.61 8.68 5.83
CA THR A 184 23.77 8.10 4.50
C THR A 184 24.69 8.93 3.63
N ASP A 185 25.25 8.31 2.59
CA ASP A 185 25.87 9.05 1.49
C ASP A 185 24.87 9.49 0.41
N LEU A 186 23.56 9.33 0.59
CA LEU A 186 22.58 9.67 -0.45
C LEU A 186 22.61 11.17 -0.78
N CYS A 187 22.22 11.48 -2.01
CA CYS A 187 22.03 12.83 -2.52
C CYS A 187 20.53 13.17 -2.54
N ALA A 188 20.21 14.46 -2.57
CA ALA A 188 18.86 14.95 -2.82
C ALA A 188 18.25 14.30 -4.08
N THR A 189 19.04 14.12 -5.14
CA THR A 189 18.58 13.53 -6.41
C THR A 189 18.29 12.03 -6.38
N ASN A 190 18.59 11.33 -5.30
CA ASN A 190 18.32 9.89 -5.13
C ASN A 190 17.93 9.55 -3.69
N ALA A 191 17.31 10.49 -2.99
CA ALA A 191 17.05 10.41 -1.56
C ALA A 191 16.16 9.21 -1.17
N GLY A 192 15.23 8.82 -2.04
CA GLY A 192 14.35 7.65 -1.86
C GLY A 192 14.92 6.32 -2.37
N ALA A 193 16.18 6.28 -2.83
CA ALA A 193 16.77 5.07 -3.41
C ALA A 193 16.87 3.90 -2.41
N PHE A 194 16.92 4.17 -1.09
CA PHE A 194 16.91 3.15 -0.05
C PHE A 194 15.70 2.20 -0.13
N LEU A 195 14.57 2.65 -0.68
CA LEU A 195 13.37 1.84 -0.84
C LEU A 195 13.47 0.84 -1.98
N ILE A 196 14.31 1.08 -3.00
CA ILE A 196 14.26 0.37 -4.29
C ILE A 196 15.62 -0.10 -4.80
N GLU A 197 16.71 0.29 -4.16
CA GLU A 197 18.09 -0.05 -4.52
C GLU A 197 18.87 -0.57 -3.30
N ASN A 198 19.97 -1.28 -3.57
CA ASN A 198 20.85 -1.78 -2.53
C ASN A 198 21.86 -0.70 -2.15
N ILE A 199 21.53 0.05 -1.10
CA ILE A 199 22.41 1.09 -0.55
C ILE A 199 23.35 0.47 0.48
N THR A 200 24.65 0.62 0.27
CA THR A 200 25.73 0.04 1.10
C THR A 200 26.60 1.10 1.80
N THR A 201 26.11 2.34 1.82
CA THR A 201 26.83 3.55 2.23
C THR A 201 26.13 4.28 3.36
N CYS A 202 25.63 3.52 4.34
CA CYS A 202 24.91 4.01 5.51
C CYS A 202 25.73 3.87 6.80
N GLY A 203 25.25 4.51 7.87
CA GLY A 203 25.92 4.58 9.17
C GLY A 203 27.03 5.64 9.23
N SER A 204 27.55 5.91 10.43
CA SER A 204 28.60 6.91 10.69
C SER A 204 29.85 6.76 9.80
N SER A 205 30.22 5.52 9.49
CA SER A 205 31.39 5.20 8.64
C SER A 205 31.05 5.07 7.14
N PHE A 206 29.79 5.19 6.75
CA PHE A 206 29.29 4.99 5.37
C PHE A 206 29.70 3.65 4.74
N ASP A 207 29.69 2.58 5.54
CA ASP A 207 30.11 1.22 5.15
C ASP A 207 29.07 0.13 5.45
N CYS A 208 27.87 0.53 5.89
CA CYS A 208 26.79 -0.38 6.25
C CYS A 208 25.69 -0.41 5.17
N ASN A 209 25.04 -1.56 5.04
CA ASN A 209 23.81 -1.68 4.26
C ASN A 209 22.69 -0.86 4.92
N ALA A 210 21.85 -0.20 4.13
CA ALA A 210 20.69 0.55 4.66
C ALA A 210 19.78 -0.32 5.54
N HIS A 211 19.51 -1.57 5.12
CA HIS A 211 18.65 -2.51 5.82
C HIS A 211 19.24 -3.11 7.12
N GLU A 212 20.44 -2.70 7.51
CA GLU A 212 21.12 -3.13 8.74
C GLU A 212 21.81 -1.95 9.45
N ALA A 213 21.58 -0.72 8.98
CA ALA A 213 22.35 0.44 9.38
C ALA A 213 22.05 0.82 10.85
N PRO A 214 23.05 1.28 11.62
CA PRO A 214 22.82 1.74 12.97
C PRO A 214 21.98 3.01 12.98
N THR A 215 21.02 3.10 13.91
CA THR A 215 20.22 4.30 14.14
C THR A 215 20.75 5.07 15.37
N PHE A 216 20.59 6.39 15.35
CA PHE A 216 20.84 7.25 16.50
C PHE A 216 19.60 8.09 16.81
N GLN A 217 19.29 8.24 18.10
CA GLN A 217 18.14 9.02 18.53
C GLN A 217 18.46 10.52 18.49
N ILE A 218 17.60 11.31 17.86
CA ILE A 218 17.65 12.78 17.96
C ILE A 218 16.94 13.17 19.25
N THR A 219 17.65 13.82 20.17
CA THR A 219 17.15 14.10 21.52
C THR A 219 16.78 15.57 21.71
N ALA A 220 16.12 15.86 22.84
CA ALA A 220 15.82 17.24 23.25
C ALA A 220 17.10 18.04 23.59
N ASP A 221 18.12 17.38 24.13
CA ASP A 221 19.42 18.01 24.46
C ASP A 221 20.22 18.36 23.20
N GLY A 222 19.97 17.61 22.12
CA GLY A 222 20.56 17.82 20.81
C GLY A 222 21.70 16.86 20.50
N VAL A 223 21.88 16.59 19.21
CA VAL A 223 22.89 15.70 18.66
C VAL A 223 23.67 16.47 17.60
N GLU A 224 24.97 16.64 17.84
CA GLU A 224 25.87 17.27 16.86
C GLU A 224 26.07 16.32 15.66
N LEU A 225 26.00 16.88 14.45
CA LEU A 225 26.25 16.14 13.21
C LEU A 225 27.73 15.72 13.15
N GLU A 226 27.97 14.49 12.70
CA GLU A 226 29.32 13.97 12.56
C GLU A 226 30.16 14.73 11.51
N GLU A 227 31.45 14.92 11.80
CA GLU A 227 32.36 15.72 10.98
C GLU A 227 32.45 15.18 9.54
N ASP A 228 32.51 13.85 9.38
CA ASP A 228 32.60 13.20 8.07
C ASP A 228 31.32 13.44 7.24
N PHE A 229 30.13 13.40 7.87
CA PHE A 229 28.87 13.73 7.21
C PHE A 229 28.85 15.18 6.71
N VAL A 230 29.29 16.12 7.54
CA VAL A 230 29.38 17.55 7.17
C VAL A 230 30.43 17.78 6.08
N ALA A 231 31.55 17.06 6.11
CA ALA A 231 32.60 17.15 5.10
C ALA A 231 32.12 16.70 3.72
N MET A 232 31.24 15.69 3.65
CA MET A 232 30.61 15.28 2.38
C MET A 232 29.75 16.40 1.78
N ILE A 233 28.95 17.11 2.60
CA ILE A 233 28.12 18.22 2.14
C ILE A 233 28.97 19.38 1.60
N ARG A 234 30.14 19.65 2.21
CA ARG A 234 31.10 20.64 1.69
C ARG A 234 31.68 20.25 0.34
N THR A 235 31.79 18.97 0.07
CA THR A 235 32.36 18.44 -1.19
C THR A 235 31.30 18.40 -2.29
N ASP A 236 30.08 18.04 -1.94
CA ASP A 236 28.94 17.96 -2.83
C ASP A 236 27.69 18.47 -2.09
N GLN A 237 27.20 19.65 -2.51
CA GLN A 237 26.06 20.30 -1.88
C GLN A 237 24.76 19.50 -2.03
N GLN A 238 24.70 18.51 -2.93
CA GLN A 238 23.55 17.61 -3.05
C GLN A 238 23.53 16.52 -1.97
N LYS A 239 24.63 16.31 -1.23
CA LYS A 239 24.68 15.38 -0.09
C LYS A 239 23.98 15.97 1.14
N GLY A 240 23.90 15.18 2.21
CA GLY A 240 23.30 15.58 3.48
C GLY A 240 21.94 14.95 3.73
N VAL A 241 21.67 13.79 3.12
CA VAL A 241 20.42 13.05 3.34
C VAL A 241 20.55 12.17 4.59
N LEU A 242 19.60 12.33 5.50
CA LEU A 242 19.35 11.42 6.63
C LEU A 242 18.10 10.59 6.32
N LEU A 243 18.09 9.32 6.75
CA LEU A 243 16.85 8.55 6.83
C LEU A 243 16.32 8.63 8.25
N ILE A 244 15.04 8.95 8.43
CA ILE A 244 14.43 9.20 9.74
C ILE A 244 13.23 8.28 9.93
N GLU A 245 13.09 7.73 11.13
CA GLU A 245 11.91 6.95 11.55
C GLU A 245 11.23 7.57 12.78
N GLY A 246 9.93 7.30 12.94
CA GLY A 246 9.17 7.72 14.12
C GLY A 246 9.33 6.75 15.29
N ARG A 247 9.65 7.28 16.47
CA ARG A 247 9.84 6.53 17.72
C ARG A 247 8.68 6.67 18.71
N ALA A 248 8.03 7.82 18.69
CA ALA A 248 6.92 8.17 19.56
C ALA A 248 6.00 9.19 18.89
N ALA A 249 4.78 9.33 19.40
CA ALA A 249 3.88 10.36 18.91
C ALA A 249 4.43 11.75 19.27
N THR A 250 4.41 12.69 18.33
CA THR A 250 4.87 14.06 18.54
C THR A 250 4.25 15.03 17.53
N GLN A 251 4.18 16.29 17.92
CA GLN A 251 3.88 17.44 17.06
C GLN A 251 5.03 18.48 17.07
N GLU A 252 6.14 18.14 17.74
CA GLU A 252 7.30 19.01 17.87
C GLU A 252 8.20 18.86 16.64
N PRO A 253 8.70 19.97 16.07
CA PRO A 253 9.47 19.93 14.83
C PRO A 253 10.83 19.24 15.00
N LEU A 254 11.38 18.76 13.89
CA LEU A 254 12.82 18.53 13.78
C LEU A 254 13.50 19.89 13.59
N VAL A 255 14.45 20.20 14.45
CA VAL A 255 15.16 21.47 14.47
C VAL A 255 16.63 21.25 14.13
N LEU A 256 17.18 22.09 13.25
CA LEU A 256 18.61 22.21 13.03
C LEU A 256 19.09 23.56 13.57
N GLU A 257 19.98 23.51 14.54
CA GLU A 257 20.63 24.67 15.17
C GLU A 257 22.07 24.79 14.68
N LEU A 258 22.45 26.02 14.31
CA LEU A 258 23.82 26.35 13.92
C LEU A 258 24.41 27.26 14.98
N LEU A 259 25.45 26.75 15.65
CA LEU A 259 26.16 27.46 16.69
C LEU A 259 27.53 27.87 16.17
N ARG A 260 27.92 29.11 16.50
CA ARG A 260 29.25 29.65 16.24
C ARG A 260 29.85 30.06 17.57
N ASN A 261 30.93 29.39 17.97
CA ASN A 261 31.54 29.57 19.30
C ASN A 261 30.47 29.49 20.41
N ASP A 262 29.63 28.45 20.38
CA ASP A 262 28.51 28.19 21.30
C ASP A 262 27.35 29.22 21.26
N VAL A 263 27.36 30.15 20.31
CA VAL A 263 26.27 31.11 20.10
C VAL A 263 25.42 30.69 18.91
N LEU A 264 24.14 30.41 19.15
CA LEU A 264 23.15 30.15 18.11
C LEU A 264 23.07 31.36 17.16
N PHE A 265 23.28 31.14 15.86
CA PHE A 265 23.18 32.18 14.85
C PHE A 265 22.23 31.86 13.69
N ALA A 266 21.86 30.59 13.49
CA ALA A 266 20.78 30.20 12.59
C ALA A 266 20.01 29.00 13.16
N LYS A 267 18.72 28.94 12.83
CA LYS A 267 17.80 27.86 13.21
C LYS A 267 16.83 27.64 12.05
N VAL A 268 16.61 26.40 11.66
CA VAL A 268 15.56 26.00 10.73
C VAL A 268 14.80 24.81 11.30
N GLU A 269 13.53 24.69 10.90
CA GLU A 269 12.61 23.72 11.47
C GLU A 269 11.85 22.99 10.34
N LEU A 270 11.67 21.68 10.52
CA LEU A 270 10.71 20.88 9.76
C LEU A 270 9.56 20.53 10.71
N PRO A 271 8.35 21.09 10.52
CA PRO A 271 7.18 20.71 11.29
C PRO A 271 6.83 19.23 11.06
N LEU A 272 6.68 18.47 12.14
CA LEU A 272 6.37 17.04 12.12
C LEU A 272 5.01 16.77 12.77
N SER A 273 4.31 15.76 12.28
CA SER A 273 3.17 15.13 12.95
C SER A 273 3.33 13.62 12.87
N ILE A 274 3.77 13.02 13.96
CA ILE A 274 4.03 11.57 14.08
C ILE A 274 2.99 10.96 15.01
N SER A 275 2.32 9.89 14.56
CA SER A 275 1.30 9.16 15.33
C SER A 275 1.29 7.68 14.95
N SER A 276 0.34 6.88 15.42
CA SER A 276 0.16 5.53 14.86
C SER A 276 -0.13 5.62 13.36
N VAL A 277 0.37 4.66 12.56
CA VAL A 277 0.01 4.56 11.14
C VAL A 277 -1.52 4.45 10.95
N GLU A 278 -2.20 3.84 11.92
CA GLU A 278 -3.65 3.69 11.92
C GLU A 278 -4.42 5.01 12.17
N ASP A 279 -3.72 6.10 12.50
CA ASP A 279 -4.27 7.46 12.61
C ASP A 279 -4.15 8.25 11.30
N MET A 280 -3.54 7.66 10.26
CA MET A 280 -3.38 8.23 8.93
C MET A 280 -4.41 7.72 7.92
N PHE A 281 -5.26 6.76 8.30
CA PHE A 281 -6.25 6.18 7.42
C PHE A 281 -7.57 5.80 8.11
N ARG A 282 -8.60 5.56 7.30
CA ARG A 282 -9.96 5.20 7.75
C ARG A 282 -10.12 3.70 7.96
N TRP A 283 -11.08 3.32 8.78
CA TRP A 283 -11.36 1.92 9.05
C TRP A 283 -12.86 1.59 8.96
N ILE A 284 -13.19 0.53 8.24
CA ILE A 284 -14.53 -0.09 8.26
C ILE A 284 -14.40 -1.46 8.91
N ASN A 285 -15.13 -1.69 9.99
CA ASN A 285 -15.22 -2.99 10.65
C ASN A 285 -16.62 -3.59 10.49
N LEU A 286 -16.70 -4.74 9.81
CA LEU A 286 -17.92 -5.50 9.57
C LEU A 286 -18.01 -6.78 10.42
N ARG A 287 -17.12 -6.96 11.41
CA ARG A 287 -17.15 -8.15 12.27
C ARG A 287 -18.33 -8.10 13.24
N PRO A 288 -19.13 -9.19 13.38
CA PRO A 288 -20.46 -9.16 13.99
C PRO A 288 -20.57 -9.12 15.54
N ASP A 289 -19.53 -8.74 16.30
CA ASP A 289 -19.54 -8.85 17.78
C ASP A 289 -19.79 -7.52 18.51
N ALA A 290 -20.57 -7.57 19.61
CA ALA A 290 -21.03 -6.41 20.41
C ALA A 290 -19.93 -5.65 21.20
N ASP A 291 -18.72 -6.21 21.30
CA ASP A 291 -17.52 -5.59 21.89
C ASP A 291 -16.45 -5.37 20.81
N SER A 292 -16.77 -4.68 19.70
CA SER A 292 -15.77 -4.31 18.71
C SER A 292 -14.76 -3.33 19.34
N TYR A 293 -13.76 -3.85 20.05
CA TYR A 293 -12.65 -3.12 20.67
C TYR A 293 -11.89 -2.23 19.66
N TYR A 294 -12.10 -2.50 18.37
CA TYR A 294 -11.62 -1.71 17.25
C TYR A 294 -12.80 -1.29 16.35
N PRO A 295 -13.54 -0.22 16.70
CA PRO A 295 -14.73 0.20 15.96
C PRO A 295 -14.38 0.75 14.57
N SER A 296 -15.37 0.89 13.70
CA SER A 296 -15.22 1.64 12.45
C SER A 296 -14.82 3.10 12.75
N ARG A 297 -13.87 3.62 11.98
CA ARG A 297 -13.37 5.00 12.00
C ARG A 297 -13.50 5.59 10.58
N PRO A 298 -14.72 5.90 10.10
CA PRO A 298 -14.94 6.37 8.73
C PRO A 298 -14.65 7.87 8.54
N ASN A 299 -14.50 8.60 9.64
CA ASN A 299 -14.25 10.04 9.62
C ASN A 299 -12.82 10.35 9.19
N GLU A 300 -12.55 11.64 8.92
CA GLU A 300 -11.21 12.14 8.60
C GLU A 300 -10.17 11.64 9.63
N PRO A 301 -9.05 11.03 9.18
CA PRO A 301 -7.98 10.59 10.06
C PRO A 301 -7.24 11.78 10.69
N PRO A 302 -6.91 11.73 12.00
CA PRO A 302 -6.32 12.87 12.69
C PRO A 302 -4.90 13.23 12.22
N ASN A 303 -4.17 12.28 11.61
CA ASN A 303 -2.83 12.51 11.06
C ASN A 303 -2.76 12.33 9.53
N ARG A 304 -3.87 12.53 8.82
CA ARG A 304 -3.89 12.70 7.36
C ARG A 304 -5.19 13.39 6.97
N LEU A 305 -5.14 14.71 6.89
CA LEU A 305 -6.33 15.52 6.61
C LEU A 305 -6.78 15.32 5.16
N ASP A 306 -8.09 15.29 4.93
CA ASP A 306 -8.66 15.14 3.59
C ASP A 306 -8.29 16.33 2.70
N SER A 307 -8.07 17.52 3.28
CA SER A 307 -7.62 18.71 2.56
C SER A 307 -6.24 18.57 1.92
N GLU A 308 -5.45 17.58 2.33
CA GLU A 308 -4.13 17.26 1.77
C GLU A 308 -4.20 16.09 0.78
N THR A 309 -5.40 15.59 0.49
CA THR A 309 -5.62 14.45 -0.40
C THR A 309 -6.46 14.83 -1.62
N ILE A 310 -6.34 14.06 -2.70
CA ILE A 310 -7.28 14.17 -3.83
C ILE A 310 -8.66 13.62 -3.44
N ASP A 311 -9.70 14.01 -4.19
CA ASP A 311 -11.08 13.54 -3.94
C ASP A 311 -11.31 12.11 -4.45
N ARG A 312 -10.56 11.17 -3.89
CA ARG A 312 -10.58 9.74 -4.18
C ARG A 312 -10.23 8.94 -2.93
N THR A 313 -10.85 7.78 -2.76
CA THR A 313 -10.56 6.85 -1.67
C THR A 313 -10.18 5.48 -2.22
N VAL A 314 -9.05 4.95 -1.76
CA VAL A 314 -8.63 3.56 -1.93
C VAL A 314 -9.16 2.74 -0.78
N PHE A 315 -9.81 1.62 -1.08
CA PHE A 315 -10.28 0.66 -0.09
C PHE A 315 -9.48 -0.63 -0.21
N LEU A 316 -9.20 -1.28 0.91
CA LEU A 316 -8.59 -2.61 0.93
C LEU A 316 -9.43 -3.61 1.73
N ALA A 317 -9.91 -4.65 1.05
CA ALA A 317 -10.51 -5.83 1.69
C ALA A 317 -9.51 -7.00 1.72
N HIS A 318 -9.17 -7.45 2.92
CA HIS A 318 -8.29 -8.61 3.12
C HIS A 318 -8.95 -9.94 2.74
N GLY A 319 -8.12 -10.99 2.62
CA GLY A 319 -8.50 -12.33 2.19
C GLY A 319 -9.00 -13.28 3.28
N PHE A 320 -8.90 -14.58 2.98
CA PHE A 320 -9.29 -15.72 3.83
C PHE A 320 -8.30 -15.94 4.98
N LEU A 321 -8.80 -16.41 6.14
CA LEU A 321 -8.03 -16.70 7.36
C LEU A 321 -7.27 -15.51 7.97
N VAL A 322 -7.64 -14.28 7.61
CA VAL A 322 -7.09 -13.09 8.24
C VAL A 322 -7.90 -12.77 9.51
N SER A 323 -7.26 -12.89 10.66
CA SER A 323 -7.86 -12.53 11.94
C SER A 323 -8.05 -11.02 12.07
N ARG A 324 -8.79 -10.61 13.11
CA ARG A 324 -8.99 -9.18 13.44
C ARG A 324 -7.65 -8.47 13.63
N LYS A 325 -6.65 -9.13 14.22
CA LYS A 325 -5.36 -8.53 14.54
C LYS A 325 -4.52 -8.39 13.28
N GLU A 326 -4.45 -9.43 12.46
CA GLU A 326 -3.72 -9.45 11.18
C GLU A 326 -4.30 -8.48 10.16
N ALA A 327 -5.63 -8.26 10.17
CA ALA A 327 -6.28 -7.27 9.30
C ALA A 327 -5.69 -5.86 9.49
N ARG A 328 -5.27 -5.49 10.70
CA ARG A 328 -4.60 -4.21 11.00
C ARG A 328 -3.26 -4.11 10.28
N GLY A 329 -2.45 -5.18 10.33
CA GLY A 329 -1.18 -5.25 9.63
C GLY A 329 -1.37 -5.16 8.11
N TRP A 330 -2.25 -5.99 7.55
CA TRP A 330 -2.59 -5.96 6.11
C TRP A 330 -2.92 -4.57 5.57
N ALA A 331 -3.75 -3.82 6.30
CA ALA A 331 -4.13 -2.47 5.88
C ALA A 331 -3.01 -1.45 6.08
N SER A 332 -2.27 -1.53 7.18
CA SER A 332 -1.16 -0.64 7.47
C SER A 332 -0.06 -0.80 6.42
N GLU A 333 0.32 -2.05 6.13
CA GLU A 333 1.36 -2.38 5.17
C GLU A 333 1.01 -1.96 3.73
N CYS A 334 -0.23 -2.19 3.31
CA CYS A 334 -0.70 -1.71 2.01
C CYS A 334 -0.72 -0.18 1.96
N PHE A 335 -1.19 0.49 3.02
CA PHE A 335 -1.18 1.95 3.13
C PHE A 335 0.23 2.52 3.03
N LYS A 336 1.18 2.00 3.83
CA LYS A 336 2.57 2.45 3.85
C LYS A 336 3.21 2.31 2.47
N ARG A 337 3.03 1.17 1.78
CA ARG A 337 3.57 0.93 0.42
C ARG A 337 2.94 1.86 -0.62
N LEU A 338 1.62 2.07 -0.58
CA LEU A 338 0.95 3.04 -1.47
C LEU A 338 1.44 4.46 -1.19
N TYR A 339 1.56 4.85 0.08
CA TYR A 339 2.02 6.17 0.47
C TYR A 339 3.44 6.44 -0.01
N GLN A 340 4.38 5.54 0.29
CA GLN A 340 5.77 5.57 -0.17
C GLN A 340 5.92 5.47 -1.70
N SER A 341 4.87 5.03 -2.40
CA SER A 341 4.82 5.03 -3.87
C SER A 341 4.19 6.30 -4.46
N GLY A 342 3.87 7.31 -3.65
CA GLY A 342 3.32 8.58 -4.11
C GLY A 342 1.81 8.74 -3.99
N MET A 343 1.08 7.84 -3.34
CA MET A 343 -0.38 7.99 -3.18
C MET A 343 -0.76 9.31 -2.50
N THR A 344 -1.57 10.09 -3.21
CA THR A 344 -2.20 11.33 -2.74
C THR A 344 -3.68 11.15 -2.38
N ALA A 345 -4.27 10.00 -2.66
CA ALA A 345 -5.64 9.65 -2.26
C ALA A 345 -5.83 9.40 -0.75
N LYS A 346 -7.10 9.33 -0.35
CA LYS A 346 -7.55 8.81 0.96
C LYS A 346 -7.41 7.28 0.97
N PHE A 347 -7.18 6.68 2.13
CA PHE A 347 -7.14 5.21 2.29
C PHE A 347 -8.14 4.74 3.36
N CYS A 348 -8.74 3.58 3.13
CA CYS A 348 -9.67 2.92 4.05
C CYS A 348 -9.44 1.40 4.10
N GLY A 349 -8.97 0.89 5.24
CA GLY A 349 -8.94 -0.55 5.50
C GLY A 349 -10.34 -1.09 5.80
N VAL A 350 -10.63 -2.31 5.33
CA VAL A 350 -11.91 -3.00 5.54
C VAL A 350 -11.66 -4.35 6.17
N THR A 351 -12.16 -4.55 7.39
CA THR A 351 -12.13 -5.84 8.07
C THR A 351 -13.50 -6.49 8.14
N TRP A 352 -13.50 -7.80 7.96
CA TRP A 352 -14.69 -8.64 7.97
C TRP A 352 -14.31 -10.02 8.55
N ARG A 353 -15.32 -10.87 8.78
CA ARG A 353 -15.08 -12.20 9.37
C ARG A 353 -14.70 -13.21 8.30
N SER A 354 -13.39 -13.35 8.04
CA SER A 354 -12.84 -14.28 7.04
C SER A 354 -12.07 -15.47 7.64
N ASP A 355 -12.06 -15.59 8.97
CA ASP A 355 -11.30 -16.55 9.79
C ASP A 355 -12.20 -17.51 10.59
N GLN A 356 -13.44 -17.76 10.13
CA GLN A 356 -14.34 -18.68 10.82
C GLN A 356 -14.00 -20.14 10.53
N GLY A 357 -13.89 -20.95 11.59
CA GLY A 357 -13.67 -22.40 11.47
C GLY A 357 -12.20 -22.75 11.37
N MET A 358 -11.89 -23.90 10.77
CA MET A 358 -10.53 -24.34 10.49
C MET A 358 -10.08 -23.88 9.09
N SER A 359 -8.80 -24.08 8.76
CA SER A 359 -8.22 -23.65 7.47
C SER A 359 -8.93 -24.21 6.23
N ALA A 360 -9.72 -25.27 6.38
CA ALA A 360 -10.48 -25.87 5.30
C ALA A 360 -11.96 -25.47 5.25
N ASP A 361 -12.46 -24.64 6.18
CA ASP A 361 -13.84 -24.15 6.21
C ASP A 361 -14.04 -22.93 5.29
N TYR A 362 -13.53 -23.03 4.07
CA TYR A 362 -13.60 -21.96 3.07
C TYR A 362 -15.05 -21.48 2.83
N TYR A 363 -15.98 -22.43 2.67
CA TYR A 363 -17.41 -22.15 2.44
C TYR A 363 -18.11 -21.38 3.58
N LEU A 364 -17.64 -21.49 4.84
CA LEU A 364 -18.18 -20.68 5.94
C LEU A 364 -17.85 -19.20 5.72
N ASN A 365 -16.63 -18.94 5.24
CA ASN A 365 -16.14 -17.59 5.04
C ASN A 365 -16.65 -16.98 3.74
N VAL A 366 -16.93 -17.78 2.70
CA VAL A 366 -17.71 -17.30 1.54
C VAL A 366 -19.11 -16.85 1.96
N ARG A 367 -19.75 -17.56 2.90
CA ARG A 367 -21.06 -17.14 3.44
C ARG A 367 -20.94 -15.83 4.22
N ASN A 368 -19.93 -15.70 5.08
CA ASN A 368 -19.68 -14.45 5.80
C ASN A 368 -19.43 -13.28 4.84
N ALA A 369 -18.72 -13.52 3.72
CA ALA A 369 -18.49 -12.53 2.69
C ALA A 369 -19.81 -12.03 2.08
N ARG A 370 -20.72 -12.95 1.71
CA ARG A 370 -22.07 -12.61 1.25
C ARG A 370 -22.85 -11.82 2.30
N ASP A 371 -22.85 -12.28 3.55
CA ASP A 371 -23.67 -11.69 4.61
C ASP A 371 -23.15 -10.29 5.03
N ALA A 372 -21.84 -10.06 4.94
CA ALA A 372 -21.22 -8.76 5.20
C ALA A 372 -21.41 -7.75 4.05
N ALA A 373 -21.58 -8.22 2.81
CA ALA A 373 -21.69 -7.37 1.62
C ALA A 373 -22.83 -6.33 1.71
N ALA A 374 -23.97 -6.72 2.28
CA ALA A 374 -25.13 -5.84 2.45
C ALA A 374 -24.87 -4.68 3.42
N GLN A 375 -23.99 -4.88 4.41
CA GLN A 375 -23.59 -3.84 5.37
C GLN A 375 -22.51 -2.92 4.76
N LEU A 376 -21.63 -3.49 3.93
CA LEU A 376 -20.53 -2.77 3.32
C LEU A 376 -20.99 -1.72 2.30
N ALA A 377 -21.86 -2.11 1.37
CA ALA A 377 -22.29 -1.29 0.25
C ALA A 377 -22.78 0.13 0.64
N PRO A 378 -23.71 0.30 1.61
CA PRO A 378 -24.17 1.64 1.99
C PRO A 378 -23.06 2.50 2.63
N ILE A 379 -22.10 1.91 3.33
CA ILE A 379 -20.98 2.63 3.96
C ILE A 379 -20.06 3.19 2.87
N VAL A 380 -19.67 2.35 1.90
CA VAL A 380 -18.80 2.75 0.78
C VAL A 380 -19.49 3.80 -0.10
N ASN A 381 -20.77 3.59 -0.42
CA ASN A 381 -21.55 4.52 -1.24
C ASN A 381 -21.72 5.90 -0.61
N ALA A 382 -21.71 5.98 0.73
CA ALA A 382 -21.79 7.25 1.45
C ALA A 382 -20.46 8.04 1.43
N MET A 383 -19.33 7.41 1.11
CA MET A 383 -18.05 8.13 1.02
C MET A 383 -17.98 9.01 -0.24
N PRO A 384 -17.55 10.28 -0.12
CA PRO A 384 -17.46 11.19 -1.25
C PRO A 384 -16.29 10.83 -2.18
N GLY A 385 -16.31 11.42 -3.38
CA GLY A 385 -15.23 11.29 -4.36
C GLY A 385 -15.20 9.95 -5.09
N GLY A 386 -14.15 9.80 -5.91
CA GLY A 386 -13.87 8.56 -6.65
C GLY A 386 -13.49 7.41 -5.71
N LYS A 387 -13.70 6.17 -6.15
CA LYS A 387 -13.54 4.97 -5.33
C LYS A 387 -12.76 3.91 -6.08
N VAL A 388 -11.58 3.59 -5.56
CA VAL A 388 -10.75 2.48 -6.03
C VAL A 388 -10.83 1.37 -5.00
N TRP A 389 -11.31 0.21 -5.41
CA TRP A 389 -11.54 -0.92 -4.53
C TRP A 389 -10.49 -1.99 -4.77
N MET A 390 -9.67 -2.32 -3.78
CA MET A 390 -8.69 -3.40 -3.82
C MET A 390 -9.19 -4.55 -2.95
N ALA A 391 -9.18 -5.78 -3.48
CA ALA A 391 -9.53 -6.95 -2.70
C ALA A 391 -8.58 -8.11 -2.99
N HIS A 392 -8.10 -8.75 -1.92
CA HIS A 392 -7.22 -9.90 -2.01
C HIS A 392 -7.97 -11.21 -1.79
N SER A 393 -7.62 -12.26 -2.54
CA SER A 393 -8.06 -13.64 -2.27
C SER A 393 -9.58 -13.73 -2.12
N LEU A 394 -10.09 -14.28 -1.01
CA LEU A 394 -11.51 -14.41 -0.73
C LEU A 394 -12.22 -13.06 -0.49
N GLY A 395 -11.51 -11.97 -0.20
CA GLY A 395 -12.08 -10.63 -0.17
C GLY A 395 -12.78 -10.27 -1.47
N ASN A 396 -12.41 -10.91 -2.58
CA ASN A 396 -13.07 -10.75 -3.87
C ASN A 396 -14.49 -11.35 -3.90
N MET A 397 -14.83 -12.33 -3.07
CA MET A 397 -16.22 -12.79 -2.92
C MET A 397 -17.07 -11.73 -2.21
N LEU A 398 -16.55 -11.11 -1.15
CA LEU A 398 -17.23 -10.00 -0.45
C LEU A 398 -17.51 -8.86 -1.43
N SER A 399 -16.48 -8.52 -2.21
CA SER A 399 -16.52 -7.46 -3.21
C SER A 399 -17.53 -7.76 -4.32
N ALA A 400 -17.53 -8.98 -4.84
CA ALA A 400 -18.46 -9.42 -5.88
C ALA A 400 -19.92 -9.36 -5.41
N TYR A 401 -20.22 -9.89 -4.21
CA TYR A 401 -21.56 -9.77 -3.61
C TYR A 401 -21.93 -8.31 -3.34
N ALA A 402 -21.00 -7.48 -2.88
CA ALA A 402 -21.28 -6.07 -2.59
C ALA A 402 -21.63 -5.28 -3.86
N ILE A 403 -20.86 -5.46 -4.94
CA ILE A 403 -21.06 -4.76 -6.21
C ILE A 403 -22.25 -5.32 -6.98
N ALA A 404 -22.30 -6.65 -7.16
CA ALA A 404 -23.30 -7.28 -8.02
C ALA A 404 -24.71 -7.26 -7.42
N ASP A 405 -24.83 -7.52 -6.11
CA ASP A 405 -26.13 -7.76 -5.47
C ASP A 405 -26.57 -6.61 -4.58
N ASN A 406 -25.62 -5.88 -3.99
CA ASN A 406 -25.90 -4.82 -3.03
C ASN A 406 -25.67 -3.41 -3.59
N ASN A 407 -25.36 -3.31 -4.89
CA ASN A 407 -25.15 -2.05 -5.61
C ASN A 407 -24.07 -1.16 -4.97
N MET A 408 -23.00 -1.76 -4.45
CA MET A 408 -21.80 -1.01 -4.08
C MET A 408 -21.23 -0.35 -5.35
N ALA A 409 -21.09 0.97 -5.32
CA ALA A 409 -20.60 1.78 -6.42
C ALA A 409 -19.12 2.07 -6.22
N VAL A 410 -18.30 1.56 -7.13
CA VAL A 410 -16.85 1.79 -7.17
C VAL A 410 -16.43 2.02 -8.62
N ASP A 411 -15.48 2.93 -8.86
CA ASP A 411 -15.07 3.29 -10.22
C ASP A 411 -14.13 2.23 -10.79
N LYS A 412 -13.12 1.84 -10.00
CA LYS A 412 -12.10 0.85 -10.35
C LYS A 412 -12.08 -0.26 -9.30
N TYR A 413 -11.92 -1.50 -9.74
CA TYR A 413 -11.82 -2.68 -8.88
C TYR A 413 -10.55 -3.46 -9.24
N PHE A 414 -9.59 -3.52 -8.32
CA PHE A 414 -8.39 -4.33 -8.43
C PHE A 414 -8.62 -5.66 -7.71
N ALA A 415 -8.86 -6.71 -8.49
CA ALA A 415 -9.00 -8.06 -8.00
C ALA A 415 -7.60 -8.69 -7.90
N LEU A 416 -7.08 -8.84 -6.67
CA LEU A 416 -5.72 -9.30 -6.39
C LEU A 416 -5.74 -10.77 -6.00
N ASN A 417 -5.12 -11.65 -6.82
CA ASN A 417 -5.11 -13.11 -6.64
C ASN A 417 -6.49 -13.63 -6.20
N ALA A 418 -7.51 -13.32 -7.01
CA ALA A 418 -8.88 -13.41 -6.57
C ALA A 418 -9.42 -14.85 -6.55
N ALA A 419 -9.83 -15.30 -5.36
CA ALA A 419 -10.35 -16.65 -5.11
C ALA A 419 -11.84 -16.74 -5.48
N VAL A 420 -12.17 -16.54 -6.75
CA VAL A 420 -13.53 -16.58 -7.30
C VAL A 420 -13.50 -17.39 -8.59
N ALA A 421 -14.44 -18.31 -8.77
CA ALA A 421 -14.55 -19.09 -10.01
C ALA A 421 -14.67 -18.17 -11.23
N SER A 422 -13.83 -18.36 -12.23
CA SER A 422 -13.82 -17.50 -13.42
C SER A 422 -15.11 -17.52 -14.22
N GLU A 423 -15.85 -18.63 -14.20
CA GLU A 423 -17.16 -18.73 -14.85
C GLU A 423 -18.21 -17.77 -14.29
N ALA A 424 -17.99 -17.22 -13.10
CA ALA A 424 -18.84 -16.16 -12.55
C ALA A 424 -18.77 -14.85 -13.32
N TYR A 425 -17.69 -14.64 -14.07
CA TYR A 425 -17.44 -13.44 -14.89
C TYR A 425 -17.40 -13.77 -16.38
N ASP A 426 -16.80 -14.90 -16.76
CA ASP A 426 -16.56 -15.30 -18.14
C ASP A 426 -16.88 -16.78 -18.34
N VAL A 427 -18.04 -17.07 -18.95
CA VAL A 427 -18.48 -18.45 -19.21
C VAL A 427 -17.61 -19.21 -20.22
N ALA A 428 -16.74 -18.51 -20.97
CA ALA A 428 -15.81 -19.17 -21.89
C ALA A 428 -14.70 -19.95 -21.17
N THR A 429 -14.53 -19.74 -19.86
CA THR A 429 -13.53 -20.45 -19.04
C THR A 429 -13.99 -21.82 -18.56
N VAL A 430 -15.26 -22.17 -18.79
CA VAL A 430 -15.87 -23.43 -18.34
C VAL A 430 -15.43 -24.59 -19.21
N ASP A 431 -14.96 -25.66 -18.57
CA ASP A 431 -14.75 -26.96 -19.21
C ASP A 431 -15.83 -27.96 -18.78
N GLU A 432 -16.69 -28.36 -19.72
CA GLU A 432 -17.71 -29.40 -19.51
C GLU A 432 -17.38 -30.73 -20.18
N SER A 433 -16.13 -30.91 -20.62
CA SER A 433 -15.69 -32.16 -21.23
C SER A 433 -15.59 -33.26 -20.17
N ASP A 434 -16.13 -34.44 -20.48
CA ASP A 434 -15.87 -35.65 -19.71
C ASP A 434 -14.52 -36.21 -20.16
N SER A 435 -13.47 -35.82 -19.45
CA SER A 435 -12.10 -36.00 -19.88
C SER A 435 -11.15 -35.99 -18.69
N PRO A 436 -10.12 -36.87 -18.66
CA PRO A 436 -9.07 -36.77 -17.65
C PRO A 436 -8.23 -35.48 -17.78
N LEU A 437 -8.40 -34.72 -18.87
CA LEU A 437 -7.78 -33.40 -19.06
C LEU A 437 -8.66 -32.25 -18.55
N ASN A 438 -9.91 -32.53 -18.14
CA ASN A 438 -10.73 -31.55 -17.43
C ASN A 438 -10.35 -31.58 -15.95
N TYR A 439 -9.43 -30.70 -15.57
CA TYR A 439 -8.92 -30.67 -14.20
C TYR A 439 -9.98 -30.22 -13.17
N MET A 440 -11.07 -29.57 -13.61
CA MET A 440 -12.18 -29.18 -12.75
C MET A 440 -13.25 -30.29 -12.60
N GLN A 441 -13.05 -31.46 -13.23
CA GLN A 441 -13.88 -32.66 -13.04
C GLN A 441 -13.22 -33.58 -12.01
N HIS A 442 -13.95 -33.95 -10.94
CA HIS A 442 -13.44 -34.96 -10.01
C HIS A 442 -13.32 -36.31 -10.72
N GLU A 443 -12.19 -37.01 -10.55
CA GLU A 443 -11.88 -38.30 -11.20
C GLU A 443 -12.97 -39.38 -11.09
N ASN A 444 -13.69 -39.45 -9.96
CA ASN A 444 -14.79 -40.41 -9.73
C ASN A 444 -15.98 -40.21 -10.68
N TRP A 445 -16.05 -39.06 -11.36
CA TRP A 445 -17.10 -38.71 -12.30
C TRP A 445 -16.69 -38.94 -13.75
N LEU A 446 -15.50 -39.48 -14.02
CA LEU A 446 -15.09 -39.88 -15.37
C LEU A 446 -16.08 -40.91 -15.94
N GLY A 447 -16.53 -40.68 -17.17
CA GLY A 447 -17.54 -41.49 -17.86
C GLY A 447 -18.98 -41.07 -17.57
N TYR A 448 -19.23 -40.21 -16.57
CA TYR A 448 -20.53 -39.60 -16.36
C TYR A 448 -20.63 -38.34 -17.21
N SER A 449 -21.59 -38.30 -18.13
CA SER A 449 -21.85 -37.15 -19.00
C SER A 449 -22.13 -35.90 -18.17
N ASN A 450 -21.69 -34.75 -18.67
CA ASN A 450 -21.98 -33.46 -18.04
C ASN A 450 -23.48 -33.20 -17.81
N ARG A 451 -24.43 -33.90 -18.45
CA ARG A 451 -25.86 -33.81 -18.11
C ARG A 451 -26.21 -34.29 -16.70
N THR A 452 -25.30 -35.02 -16.06
CA THR A 452 -25.52 -35.67 -14.76
C THR A 452 -24.87 -34.93 -13.59
N TRP A 453 -24.00 -33.95 -13.88
CA TRP A 453 -23.21 -33.25 -12.86
C TRP A 453 -24.07 -32.24 -12.09
N SER A 454 -23.75 -32.02 -10.82
CA SER A 454 -24.38 -30.98 -10.00
C SER A 454 -24.17 -29.58 -10.57
N ALA A 455 -22.96 -29.29 -11.09
CA ALA A 455 -22.59 -28.00 -11.69
C ALA A 455 -23.43 -27.60 -12.92
N THR A 456 -23.97 -28.57 -13.64
CA THR A 456 -24.72 -28.39 -14.89
C THR A 456 -26.20 -28.76 -14.75
N TRP A 457 -26.63 -29.22 -13.58
CA TRP A 457 -28.01 -29.63 -13.30
C TRP A 457 -29.03 -28.51 -13.59
N HIS A 458 -28.62 -27.26 -13.39
CA HIS A 458 -29.41 -26.07 -13.72
C HIS A 458 -29.90 -26.05 -15.18
N LYS A 459 -29.15 -26.65 -16.12
CA LYS A 459 -29.49 -26.71 -17.55
C LYS A 459 -30.72 -27.55 -17.86
N LEU A 460 -31.12 -28.42 -16.94
CA LEU A 460 -32.30 -29.26 -17.10
C LEU A 460 -33.59 -28.46 -16.87
N PHE A 461 -33.50 -27.22 -16.38
CA PHE A 461 -34.67 -26.43 -15.99
C PHE A 461 -34.89 -25.23 -16.93
N PRO A 462 -36.14 -24.91 -17.27
CA PRO A 462 -36.45 -23.78 -18.12
C PRO A 462 -36.35 -22.44 -17.37
N PHE A 463 -36.37 -21.35 -18.13
CA PHE A 463 -36.54 -20.01 -17.57
C PHE A 463 -37.82 -19.91 -16.72
N GLY A 464 -37.72 -19.28 -15.55
CA GLY A 464 -38.82 -19.18 -14.57
C GLY A 464 -38.83 -20.26 -13.51
N ASP A 465 -37.99 -21.30 -13.62
CA ASP A 465 -37.69 -22.24 -12.55
C ASP A 465 -36.41 -21.80 -11.83
N ASP A 466 -36.48 -21.58 -10.52
CA ASP A 466 -35.33 -21.07 -9.75
C ASP A 466 -34.14 -22.06 -9.71
N ARG A 467 -34.35 -23.34 -10.04
CA ARG A 467 -33.25 -24.32 -10.18
C ARG A 467 -32.34 -24.00 -11.36
N ALA A 468 -32.83 -23.26 -12.36
CA ALA A 468 -32.00 -22.76 -13.45
C ALA A 468 -30.96 -21.72 -12.98
N LYS A 469 -31.11 -21.17 -11.77
CA LYS A 469 -30.16 -20.23 -11.14
C LYS A 469 -29.05 -20.93 -10.36
N LEU A 470 -29.10 -22.26 -10.20
CA LEU A 470 -28.11 -23.03 -9.45
C LEU A 470 -26.82 -23.26 -10.27
N THR A 471 -26.21 -22.16 -10.71
CA THR A 471 -24.94 -22.12 -11.41
C THR A 471 -24.10 -20.93 -11.00
N TRP A 472 -22.77 -21.09 -11.03
CA TRP A 472 -21.85 -19.97 -10.92
C TRP A 472 -21.80 -19.12 -12.18
N ARG A 473 -22.27 -19.64 -13.32
CA ARG A 473 -22.14 -18.96 -14.61
C ARG A 473 -22.80 -17.59 -14.60
N ASN A 474 -22.02 -16.59 -15.01
CA ASN A 474 -22.41 -15.19 -15.07
C ASN A 474 -22.89 -14.59 -13.74
N ARG A 475 -22.66 -15.25 -12.60
CA ARG A 475 -23.18 -14.83 -11.28
C ARG A 475 -22.78 -13.41 -10.89
N PHE A 476 -21.62 -12.95 -11.35
CA PHE A 476 -21.02 -11.65 -11.03
C PHE A 476 -20.72 -10.80 -12.25
N THR A 477 -21.36 -11.07 -13.40
CA THR A 477 -21.20 -10.25 -14.62
C THR A 477 -21.56 -8.78 -14.42
N ASN A 478 -22.51 -8.47 -13.53
CA ASN A 478 -22.83 -7.10 -13.14
C ASN A 478 -21.63 -6.29 -12.63
N VAL A 479 -20.62 -6.95 -12.06
CA VAL A 479 -19.37 -6.28 -11.65
C VAL A 479 -18.69 -5.65 -12.86
N LEU A 480 -18.59 -6.40 -13.96
CA LEU A 480 -18.00 -5.96 -15.23
C LEU A 480 -18.80 -4.87 -15.93
N GLU A 481 -20.08 -4.70 -15.57
CA GLU A 481 -20.94 -3.64 -16.11
C GLU A 481 -20.87 -2.35 -15.28
N ARG A 482 -20.56 -2.47 -14.00
CA ARG A 482 -20.66 -1.37 -13.02
C ARG A 482 -19.32 -0.75 -12.67
N THR A 483 -18.23 -1.48 -12.89
CA THR A 483 -16.89 -1.06 -12.47
C THR A 483 -15.87 -1.39 -13.56
N GLN A 484 -14.76 -0.64 -13.56
CA GLN A 484 -13.59 -1.02 -14.33
C GLN A 484 -12.79 -2.07 -13.54
N LEU A 485 -12.96 -3.35 -13.88
CA LEU A 485 -12.23 -4.46 -13.26
C LEU A 485 -10.82 -4.60 -13.85
N TYR A 486 -9.82 -4.68 -12.97
CA TYR A 486 -8.45 -5.08 -13.26
C TYR A 486 -8.19 -6.39 -12.52
N ASN A 487 -7.86 -7.44 -13.28
CA ASN A 487 -7.52 -8.75 -12.73
C ASN A 487 -6.00 -8.85 -12.56
N PHE A 488 -5.53 -8.61 -11.33
CA PHE A 488 -4.13 -8.85 -10.96
C PHE A 488 -4.04 -10.29 -10.44
N TRP A 489 -3.62 -11.20 -11.31
CA TRP A 489 -3.52 -12.62 -11.04
C TRP A 489 -2.05 -13.05 -11.02
N SER A 490 -1.76 -14.28 -10.63
CA SER A 490 -0.41 -14.81 -10.70
C SER A 490 -0.41 -16.24 -11.24
N SER A 491 0.32 -16.46 -12.34
CA SER A 491 0.57 -17.82 -12.83
C SER A 491 1.44 -18.65 -11.87
N GLY A 492 2.05 -17.99 -10.89
CA GLY A 492 2.88 -18.57 -9.84
C GLY A 492 2.13 -18.82 -8.53
N ASP A 493 0.86 -18.45 -8.41
CA ASP A 493 0.07 -18.59 -7.18
C ASP A 493 -0.14 -20.06 -6.81
N GLU A 494 0.44 -20.50 -5.70
CA GLU A 494 0.36 -21.86 -5.18
C GLU A 494 -1.00 -22.20 -4.57
N VAL A 495 -1.71 -21.22 -4.01
CA VAL A 495 -3.00 -21.41 -3.33
C VAL A 495 -4.12 -21.60 -4.36
N LEU A 496 -4.04 -20.87 -5.46
CA LEU A 496 -5.02 -20.86 -6.56
C LEU A 496 -4.61 -21.76 -7.74
N GLU A 497 -3.44 -22.38 -7.68
CA GLU A 497 -2.95 -23.34 -8.68
C GLU A 497 -3.95 -24.49 -8.89
N ILE A 498 -4.01 -25.02 -10.12
CA ILE A 498 -4.82 -26.19 -10.48
C ILE A 498 -3.88 -27.37 -10.72
N ALA A 499 -4.11 -28.46 -10.00
CA ALA A 499 -3.37 -29.71 -10.16
C ALA A 499 -3.69 -30.33 -11.53
N THR A 500 -2.66 -30.73 -12.28
CA THR A 500 -2.80 -31.28 -13.64
C THR A 500 -2.59 -32.79 -13.73
N ASP A 501 -2.28 -33.45 -12.62
CA ASP A 501 -1.94 -34.87 -12.50
C ASP A 501 -3.01 -35.70 -11.77
N GLY A 502 -4.22 -35.16 -11.62
CA GLY A 502 -5.38 -35.84 -11.05
C GLY A 502 -6.11 -35.00 -10.02
N THR A 503 -7.01 -35.63 -9.26
CA THR A 503 -7.68 -34.96 -8.13
C THR A 503 -6.70 -34.80 -6.96
N PRO A 504 -6.38 -33.57 -6.52
CA PRO A 504 -5.42 -33.34 -5.43
C PRO A 504 -5.98 -33.88 -4.10
N PHE A 505 -5.16 -34.61 -3.34
CA PHE A 505 -5.63 -35.29 -2.13
C PHE A 505 -5.83 -34.34 -0.93
N LEU A 506 -6.92 -34.53 -0.18
CA LEU A 506 -7.15 -33.81 1.08
C LEU A 506 -6.15 -34.15 2.19
N VAL A 507 -5.51 -35.33 2.13
CA VAL A 507 -4.56 -35.75 3.18
C VAL A 507 -3.36 -34.82 3.28
N GLU A 508 -3.04 -34.07 2.23
CA GLU A 508 -1.98 -33.06 2.24
C GLU A 508 -2.27 -31.92 3.22
N PHE A 509 -3.55 -31.58 3.47
CA PHE A 509 -3.92 -30.64 4.53
C PHE A 509 -3.71 -31.20 5.94
N LEU A 510 -3.59 -32.53 6.08
CA LEU A 510 -3.32 -33.21 7.35
C LEU A 510 -1.85 -33.62 7.48
N ASN A 511 -1.05 -33.46 6.43
CA ASN A 511 0.35 -33.83 6.43
C ASN A 511 1.17 -32.66 7.00
N PRO A 512 1.74 -32.77 8.22
CA PRO A 512 2.57 -31.70 8.78
C PRO A 512 3.88 -31.48 8.00
N TRP A 513 4.23 -32.42 7.11
CA TRP A 513 5.39 -32.34 6.22
C TRP A 513 5.02 -32.01 4.77
N GLY A 514 3.73 -31.86 4.48
CA GLY A 514 3.20 -31.45 3.18
C GLY A 514 2.97 -29.95 3.17
N ASP A 515 3.01 -29.35 1.98
CA ASP A 515 2.65 -27.95 1.86
C ASP A 515 1.13 -27.80 1.76
N SER A 516 0.53 -27.43 2.88
CA SER A 516 -0.91 -27.28 3.01
C SER A 516 -1.48 -26.11 2.20
N ARG A 517 -0.64 -25.23 1.63
CA ARG A 517 -1.06 -24.08 0.82
C ARG A 517 -1.38 -24.49 -0.61
N GLN A 518 -0.66 -25.48 -1.16
CA GLN A 518 -0.77 -25.81 -2.57
C GLN A 518 -2.14 -26.39 -2.95
N TYR A 519 -2.69 -25.91 -4.06
CA TYR A 519 -3.97 -26.35 -4.62
C TYR A 519 -5.15 -26.15 -3.66
N THR A 520 -5.02 -25.26 -2.68
CA THR A 520 -6.02 -25.13 -1.62
C THR A 520 -7.40 -24.84 -2.20
N TRP A 521 -7.51 -23.87 -3.11
CA TRP A 521 -8.78 -23.53 -3.73
C TRP A 521 -9.33 -24.69 -4.57
N HIS A 522 -8.47 -25.36 -5.34
CA HIS A 522 -8.85 -26.51 -6.17
C HIS A 522 -9.42 -27.67 -5.34
N LYS A 523 -8.79 -27.98 -4.20
CA LYS A 523 -9.28 -28.98 -3.24
C LYS A 523 -10.65 -28.59 -2.68
N GLN A 524 -10.88 -27.31 -2.38
CA GLN A 524 -12.19 -26.85 -1.89
C GLN A 524 -13.31 -27.10 -2.91
N GLU A 525 -13.05 -26.85 -4.19
CA GLU A 525 -14.05 -27.06 -5.24
C GLU A 525 -14.29 -28.55 -5.56
N LEU A 526 -13.23 -29.35 -5.68
CA LEU A 526 -13.37 -30.78 -6.01
C LEU A 526 -13.98 -31.62 -4.87
N TYR A 527 -13.91 -31.17 -3.61
CA TYR A 527 -14.48 -31.91 -2.48
C TYR A 527 -15.86 -31.41 -2.01
N LYS A 528 -16.48 -30.46 -2.73
CA LYS A 528 -17.89 -30.10 -2.48
C LYS A 528 -18.80 -31.33 -2.57
N GLY A 529 -19.68 -31.46 -1.58
CA GLY A 529 -20.67 -32.54 -1.48
C GLY A 529 -20.17 -33.92 -1.08
N ARG A 530 -18.92 -34.08 -0.64
CA ARG A 530 -18.35 -35.40 -0.30
C ARG A 530 -18.29 -35.72 1.20
N ASN A 531 -18.48 -34.74 2.09
CA ASN A 531 -18.52 -34.89 3.56
C ASN A 531 -17.48 -35.87 4.17
N ILE A 532 -16.21 -35.76 3.78
CA ILE A 532 -15.14 -36.68 4.22
C ILE A 532 -14.42 -36.10 5.45
N ILE A 533 -13.34 -35.35 5.22
CA ILE A 533 -12.56 -34.64 6.25
C ILE A 533 -12.80 -33.13 6.11
N TYR A 534 -12.90 -32.67 4.86
CA TYR A 534 -13.16 -31.30 4.45
C TYR A 534 -14.20 -31.28 3.32
N GLY A 535 -14.88 -30.15 3.13
CA GLY A 535 -15.99 -30.01 2.20
C GLY A 535 -17.36 -30.08 2.88
N THR A 536 -18.42 -30.04 2.09
CA THR A 536 -19.81 -30.04 2.58
C THR A 536 -20.46 -31.41 2.32
N GLY A 537 -21.58 -31.68 2.99
CA GLY A 537 -22.44 -32.83 2.69
C GLY A 537 -23.64 -32.50 1.80
N TRP A 538 -23.59 -31.37 1.11
CA TRP A 538 -24.66 -30.96 0.20
C TRP A 538 -24.48 -31.65 -1.15
N ALA A 539 -25.23 -31.22 -2.17
CA ALA A 539 -24.93 -31.55 -3.56
C ALA A 539 -23.43 -31.32 -3.89
N GLY A 540 -22.98 -31.83 -5.03
CA GLY A 540 -21.60 -31.61 -5.46
C GLY A 540 -21.07 -32.82 -6.22
N TRP A 541 -19.84 -33.21 -5.90
CA TRP A 541 -19.19 -34.38 -6.47
C TRP A 541 -19.42 -35.67 -5.64
N GLY A 542 -20.18 -35.61 -4.54
CA GLY A 542 -20.61 -36.81 -3.83
C GLY A 542 -21.78 -37.49 -4.52
N PHE A 543 -21.68 -38.79 -4.77
CA PHE A 543 -22.81 -39.59 -5.25
C PHE A 543 -23.85 -39.75 -4.15
N ALA A 544 -25.13 -39.66 -4.50
CA ALA A 544 -26.22 -40.03 -3.61
C ALA A 544 -26.04 -41.47 -3.12
N TYR A 545 -26.32 -41.73 -1.85
CA TYR A 545 -26.22 -43.07 -1.26
C TYR A 545 -27.60 -43.69 -0.95
N PRO A 546 -27.87 -44.95 -1.38
CA PRO A 546 -27.05 -45.74 -2.29
C PRO A 546 -27.08 -45.14 -3.71
N THR A 547 -25.97 -45.26 -4.44
CA THR A 547 -25.93 -44.80 -5.83
C THR A 547 -26.87 -45.66 -6.67
N TRP A 548 -27.82 -45.01 -7.33
CA TRP A 548 -28.95 -45.71 -7.97
C TRP A 548 -28.70 -46.05 -9.44
N GLN A 549 -27.62 -45.55 -10.06
CA GLN A 549 -27.21 -45.87 -11.45
C GLN A 549 -25.68 -45.95 -11.62
N THR A 550 -25.25 -46.71 -12.61
CA THR A 550 -23.90 -46.63 -13.18
C THR A 550 -23.81 -45.48 -14.18
N ALA A 551 -22.59 -45.11 -14.62
CA ALA A 551 -22.38 -44.13 -15.68
C ALA A 551 -23.23 -44.39 -16.94
N VAL A 552 -23.27 -45.64 -17.41
CA VAL A 552 -24.08 -46.03 -18.58
C VAL A 552 -25.57 -45.76 -18.35
N GLY A 553 -26.09 -46.13 -17.17
CA GLY A 553 -27.49 -45.93 -16.81
C GLY A 553 -27.85 -44.45 -16.64
N ALA A 554 -27.00 -43.69 -15.95
CA ALA A 554 -27.18 -42.26 -15.75
C ALA A 554 -27.15 -41.49 -17.08
N ASN A 555 -26.20 -41.79 -17.96
CA ASN A 555 -26.07 -41.14 -19.27
C ASN A 555 -27.24 -41.42 -20.20
N SER A 556 -27.85 -42.61 -20.07
CA SER A 556 -29.02 -43.02 -20.85
C SER A 556 -30.35 -42.52 -20.27
N SER A 557 -30.33 -41.91 -19.08
CA SER A 557 -31.54 -41.42 -18.42
C SER A 557 -32.09 -40.16 -19.11
N THR A 558 -33.42 -40.01 -19.05
CA THR A 558 -34.08 -38.81 -19.57
C THR A 558 -33.86 -37.61 -18.63
N ASP A 559 -34.03 -36.40 -19.14
CA ASP A 559 -33.89 -35.20 -18.33
C ASP A 559 -34.89 -35.19 -17.16
N GLU A 560 -36.12 -35.68 -17.37
CA GLU A 560 -37.14 -35.76 -16.31
C GLU A 560 -36.71 -36.67 -15.15
N ILE A 561 -36.00 -37.76 -15.44
CA ILE A 561 -35.44 -38.64 -14.42
C ILE A 561 -34.32 -37.90 -13.67
N LEU A 562 -33.40 -37.26 -14.38
CA LEU A 562 -32.25 -36.55 -13.78
C LEU A 562 -32.68 -35.30 -12.98
N GLN A 563 -33.80 -34.67 -13.31
CA GLN A 563 -34.41 -33.59 -12.54
C GLN A 563 -34.92 -34.07 -11.17
N GLN A 564 -35.50 -35.28 -11.08
CA GLN A 564 -36.12 -35.79 -9.84
C GLN A 564 -35.16 -36.64 -9.00
N TYR A 565 -34.28 -37.37 -9.68
CA TYR A 565 -33.35 -38.32 -9.12
C TYR A 565 -31.97 -38.05 -9.74
N PRO A 566 -31.27 -36.97 -9.35
CA PRO A 566 -29.89 -36.80 -9.77
C PRO A 566 -29.00 -37.88 -9.13
N ILE A 567 -27.81 -38.07 -9.68
CA ILE A 567 -26.82 -39.01 -9.13
C ILE A 567 -26.00 -38.43 -7.98
N PHE A 568 -26.03 -37.11 -7.77
CA PHE A 568 -25.41 -36.45 -6.62
C PHE A 568 -26.35 -36.36 -5.42
N GLU A 569 -25.80 -36.06 -4.24
CA GLU A 569 -26.55 -35.96 -2.98
C GLU A 569 -27.70 -34.93 -3.03
N ARG A 570 -28.88 -35.30 -2.54
CA ARG A 570 -30.10 -34.47 -2.62
C ARG A 570 -30.28 -33.57 -1.40
N ASP A 571 -29.20 -32.90 -1.00
CA ASP A 571 -29.16 -32.00 0.15
C ASP A 571 -28.64 -30.62 -0.29
N PRO A 572 -29.31 -29.51 0.07
CA PRO A 572 -30.53 -29.43 0.87
C PRO A 572 -31.77 -29.78 0.08
N SER A 573 -32.76 -30.41 0.72
CA SER A 573 -34.02 -30.80 0.06
C SER A 573 -34.75 -29.65 -0.66
N TYR A 574 -34.60 -28.42 -0.18
CA TYR A 574 -35.20 -27.24 -0.81
C TYR A 574 -34.56 -26.87 -2.16
N MET A 575 -33.40 -27.42 -2.55
CA MET A 575 -32.84 -27.21 -3.90
C MET A 575 -33.70 -27.87 -4.99
N PHE A 576 -34.65 -28.74 -4.63
CA PHE A 576 -35.54 -29.45 -5.57
C PHE A 576 -36.90 -28.77 -5.76
N THR A 577 -37.11 -27.57 -5.21
CA THR A 577 -38.30 -26.76 -5.45
C THR A 577 -38.07 -25.84 -6.65
N ASN A 578 -39.14 -25.51 -7.39
CA ASN A 578 -39.07 -24.58 -8.51
C ASN A 578 -39.04 -23.10 -8.09
N ALA A 579 -39.24 -22.83 -6.80
CA ALA A 579 -39.12 -21.52 -6.17
C ALA A 579 -38.11 -21.62 -5.02
N ILE A 580 -37.00 -20.89 -5.12
CA ILE A 580 -35.86 -20.91 -4.18
C ILE A 580 -35.51 -19.46 -3.84
N LEU A 581 -35.42 -19.13 -2.55
CA LEU A 581 -35.02 -17.79 -2.13
C LEU A 581 -33.59 -17.50 -2.57
N GLN A 582 -33.26 -16.24 -2.91
CA GLN A 582 -31.91 -15.89 -3.39
C GLN A 582 -30.82 -16.27 -2.38
N ALA A 583 -31.04 -16.05 -1.08
CA ALA A 583 -30.08 -16.45 -0.05
C ALA A 583 -29.86 -17.98 -0.01
N ASP A 584 -30.88 -18.76 -0.34
CA ASP A 584 -30.81 -20.22 -0.44
C ASP A 584 -30.10 -20.66 -1.73
N VAL A 585 -30.36 -19.99 -2.87
CA VAL A 585 -29.58 -20.15 -4.10
C VAL A 585 -28.10 -19.95 -3.79
N ASP A 586 -27.73 -18.83 -3.15
CA ASP A 586 -26.34 -18.53 -2.83
C ASP A 586 -25.73 -19.57 -1.85
N ASN A 587 -26.49 -20.02 -0.85
CA ASN A 587 -26.03 -21.08 0.05
C ASN A 587 -25.76 -22.39 -0.72
N ILE A 588 -26.64 -22.74 -1.66
CA ILE A 588 -26.49 -23.93 -2.51
C ILE A 588 -25.25 -23.77 -3.41
N LEU A 589 -25.03 -22.61 -4.02
CA LEU A 589 -23.84 -22.35 -4.82
C LEU A 589 -22.55 -22.50 -4.00
N ILE A 590 -22.50 -21.83 -2.84
CA ILE A 590 -21.34 -21.80 -1.96
C ILE A 590 -20.95 -23.21 -1.49
N LYS A 591 -21.95 -24.02 -1.13
CA LYS A 591 -21.70 -25.31 -0.48
C LYS A 591 -21.77 -26.49 -1.43
N GLY A 592 -22.68 -26.46 -2.40
CA GLY A 592 -23.14 -27.65 -3.10
C GLY A 592 -22.93 -27.65 -4.61
N ILE A 593 -22.58 -26.51 -5.22
CA ILE A 593 -22.33 -26.43 -6.65
C ILE A 593 -20.83 -26.17 -6.86
N PRO A 594 -20.07 -27.15 -7.38
CA PRO A 594 -18.67 -26.97 -7.69
C PRO A 594 -18.49 -26.13 -8.96
N ALA A 595 -17.39 -25.37 -9.00
CA ALA A 595 -17.00 -24.64 -10.19
C ALA A 595 -16.48 -25.60 -11.28
N LEU A 596 -16.72 -25.25 -12.54
CA LEU A 596 -16.16 -25.94 -13.73
C LEU A 596 -15.06 -25.14 -14.42
N SER A 597 -14.52 -24.15 -13.72
CA SER A 597 -13.47 -23.26 -14.22
C SER A 597 -12.44 -22.98 -13.12
N PRO A 598 -11.16 -22.74 -13.44
CA PRO A 598 -10.18 -22.21 -12.49
C PRO A 598 -10.60 -20.86 -11.87
N PRO A 599 -9.98 -20.42 -10.76
CA PRO A 599 -10.27 -19.12 -10.17
C PRO A 599 -9.67 -17.98 -11.03
N ILE A 600 -10.26 -16.78 -10.97
CA ILE A 600 -9.75 -15.62 -11.73
C ILE A 600 -8.33 -15.20 -11.29
N GLY A 601 -7.92 -15.52 -10.06
CA GLY A 601 -6.55 -15.29 -9.59
C GLY A 601 -5.48 -16.22 -10.19
N GLN A 602 -5.88 -17.18 -11.03
CA GLN A 602 -4.96 -18.08 -11.75
C GLN A 602 -5.05 -17.92 -13.28
N LYS A 603 -5.97 -17.09 -13.80
CA LYS A 603 -6.23 -17.03 -15.24
C LYS A 603 -6.83 -15.71 -15.68
N GLU A 604 -6.59 -15.38 -16.93
CA GLU A 604 -7.28 -14.30 -17.61
C GLU A 604 -8.79 -14.56 -17.74
N ILE A 605 -9.57 -13.48 -17.66
CA ILE A 605 -10.99 -13.45 -18.00
C ILE A 605 -11.28 -12.41 -19.05
N ARG A 606 -12.37 -12.58 -19.81
CA ARG A 606 -12.80 -11.65 -20.85
C ARG A 606 -14.26 -11.25 -20.66
N LYS A 607 -14.57 -10.01 -21.03
CA LYS A 607 -15.92 -9.56 -21.33
C LYS A 607 -16.01 -9.35 -22.83
N ASP A 608 -16.90 -10.07 -23.52
CA ASP A 608 -17.19 -9.92 -24.96
C ASP A 608 -15.94 -9.70 -25.85
N GLN A 609 -14.89 -10.47 -25.53
CA GLN A 609 -13.61 -10.54 -26.21
C GLN A 609 -12.57 -9.41 -26.00
N ASN A 610 -12.69 -8.34 -25.18
CA ASN A 610 -11.52 -7.46 -24.90
C ASN A 610 -11.51 -6.44 -23.72
N ASP A 611 -12.47 -6.40 -22.78
CA ASP A 611 -12.57 -5.23 -21.87
C ASP A 611 -11.98 -5.38 -20.44
N VAL A 612 -11.39 -6.51 -20.06
CA VAL A 612 -10.77 -6.67 -18.73
C VAL A 612 -9.25 -6.62 -18.85
N ALA A 613 -8.62 -5.69 -18.13
CA ALA A 613 -7.17 -5.66 -18.00
C ALA A 613 -6.74 -6.84 -17.12
N ASN A 614 -5.99 -7.78 -17.69
CA ASN A 614 -5.43 -8.92 -16.98
C ASN A 614 -3.92 -8.71 -16.84
N ILE A 615 -3.43 -8.71 -15.61
CA ILE A 615 -2.04 -8.45 -15.26
C ILE A 615 -1.52 -9.66 -14.48
N ASP A 616 -0.62 -10.42 -15.08
CA ASP A 616 0.06 -11.54 -14.42
C ASP A 616 1.26 -11.02 -13.63
N MET A 617 1.12 -11.00 -12.30
CA MET A 617 2.17 -10.56 -11.37
C MET A 617 3.39 -11.49 -11.37
N ASN A 618 3.25 -12.74 -11.85
CA ASN A 618 4.36 -13.65 -12.03
C ASN A 618 5.16 -13.37 -13.32
N LYS A 619 4.53 -12.70 -14.29
CA LYS A 619 5.15 -12.35 -15.57
C LYS A 619 6.08 -11.13 -15.38
N ASN A 620 7.37 -11.41 -15.16
CA ASN A 620 8.41 -10.41 -14.87
C ASN A 620 8.77 -9.54 -16.10
N THR A 621 7.92 -8.56 -16.43
CA THR A 621 8.11 -7.66 -17.59
C THR A 621 7.49 -6.28 -17.31
N ASP A 622 7.92 -5.26 -18.05
CA ASP A 622 7.32 -3.91 -18.02
C ASP A 622 6.06 -3.78 -18.92
N ASP A 623 5.61 -4.86 -19.58
CA ASP A 623 4.43 -4.87 -20.44
C ASP A 623 3.12 -4.60 -19.66
N THR A 624 2.06 -4.27 -20.40
CA THR A 624 0.73 -3.96 -19.83
C THR A 624 0.09 -5.13 -19.09
N ASP A 625 0.44 -6.36 -19.45
CA ASP A 625 -0.07 -7.62 -18.90
C ASP A 625 0.86 -8.27 -17.87
N GLY A 626 1.96 -7.60 -17.49
CA GLY A 626 2.93 -8.09 -16.51
C GLY A 626 3.29 -7.07 -15.43
N VAL A 627 4.11 -7.51 -14.48
CA VAL A 627 4.72 -6.66 -13.44
C VAL A 627 6.20 -7.00 -13.36
N ARG A 628 7.05 -6.00 -13.57
CA ARG A 628 8.49 -6.17 -13.40
C ARG A 628 8.81 -6.43 -11.92
N ARG A 629 9.75 -7.36 -11.68
CA ARG A 629 10.23 -7.78 -10.37
C ARG A 629 11.74 -7.51 -10.31
N PRO A 630 12.14 -6.30 -9.91
CA PRO A 630 13.55 -5.92 -9.79
C PRO A 630 14.26 -6.62 -8.64
N ASN A 631 15.56 -6.37 -8.51
CA ASN A 631 16.37 -6.66 -7.32
C ASN A 631 16.58 -8.13 -6.94
N ASN A 632 16.33 -9.06 -7.87
CA ASN A 632 16.41 -10.51 -7.65
C ASN A 632 15.44 -10.95 -6.54
N TRP A 633 14.24 -11.37 -6.96
CA TRP A 633 13.16 -11.81 -6.08
C TRP A 633 13.67 -12.58 -4.85
N PRO A 634 13.29 -12.19 -3.62
CA PRO A 634 13.91 -12.71 -2.40
C PRO A 634 13.42 -14.12 -2.05
N TRP A 635 12.38 -14.57 -2.75
CA TRP A 635 11.86 -15.91 -2.68
C TRP A 635 12.58 -16.77 -3.72
N GLY A 636 13.36 -17.76 -3.28
CA GLY A 636 14.23 -18.51 -4.20
C GLY A 636 15.02 -19.65 -3.55
N GLY A 637 14.37 -20.44 -2.68
CA GLY A 637 15.04 -21.54 -1.96
C GLY A 637 14.16 -22.76 -1.63
N ASP A 638 12.86 -22.69 -1.92
CA ASP A 638 11.94 -23.82 -1.81
C ASP A 638 11.51 -24.31 -3.20
N ARG A 639 10.54 -25.22 -3.24
CA ARG A 639 10.01 -25.80 -4.48
C ARG A 639 9.27 -24.80 -5.39
N TYR A 640 9.08 -23.56 -4.96
CA TYR A 640 8.38 -22.54 -5.74
C TYR A 640 9.33 -21.61 -6.48
N GLU A 641 10.64 -21.74 -6.27
CA GLU A 641 11.66 -20.96 -6.98
C GLU A 641 11.34 -19.46 -6.92
N ASP A 642 11.29 -18.78 -8.06
CA ASP A 642 11.05 -17.34 -8.19
C ASP A 642 9.58 -16.98 -8.48
N ARG A 643 8.63 -17.88 -8.16
CA ARG A 643 7.19 -17.62 -8.38
C ARG A 643 6.67 -16.47 -7.51
N TRP A 644 5.76 -15.67 -8.06
CA TRP A 644 4.94 -14.74 -7.29
C TRP A 644 3.81 -15.51 -6.58
N LEU A 645 3.91 -15.68 -5.28
CA LEU A 645 2.98 -16.48 -4.46
C LEU A 645 1.79 -15.66 -3.95
N HIS A 646 0.78 -16.35 -3.41
CA HIS A 646 -0.57 -15.83 -3.16
C HIS A 646 -0.61 -14.50 -2.38
N SER A 647 0.20 -14.37 -1.32
CA SER A 647 0.20 -13.21 -0.40
C SER A 647 1.47 -12.35 -0.48
N GLN A 648 2.34 -12.58 -1.46
CA GLN A 648 3.64 -11.89 -1.54
C GLN A 648 3.52 -10.38 -1.82
N LEU A 649 2.37 -9.89 -2.29
CA LEU A 649 2.13 -8.45 -2.44
C LEU A 649 2.21 -7.66 -1.12
N ILE A 650 2.02 -8.33 0.02
CA ILE A 650 2.14 -7.75 1.37
C ILE A 650 3.44 -8.20 2.01
N TYR A 651 3.68 -9.52 2.08
CA TYR A 651 4.78 -10.06 2.89
C TYR A 651 6.17 -9.86 2.30
N VAL A 652 6.30 -9.59 1.00
CA VAL A 652 7.63 -9.28 0.42
C VAL A 652 7.91 -7.78 0.55
N ALA A 653 9.12 -7.45 1.00
CA ALA A 653 9.56 -6.07 1.19
C ALA A 653 9.29 -5.19 -0.04
N HIS A 654 9.00 -3.91 0.21
CA HIS A 654 8.70 -2.93 -0.84
C HIS A 654 9.81 -2.85 -1.91
N HIS A 655 11.07 -3.07 -1.49
CA HIS A 655 12.23 -3.18 -2.36
C HIS A 655 12.06 -4.10 -3.57
N PHE A 656 11.27 -5.17 -3.45
CA PHE A 656 11.02 -6.10 -4.56
C PHE A 656 9.65 -5.88 -5.21
N THR A 657 8.69 -5.31 -4.47
CA THR A 657 7.30 -5.17 -4.90
C THR A 657 6.93 -3.77 -5.40
N TYR A 658 7.82 -2.77 -5.32
CA TYR A 658 7.49 -1.37 -5.62
C TYR A 658 6.89 -1.15 -7.01
N LYS A 659 7.28 -1.94 -8.01
CA LYS A 659 6.71 -1.89 -9.37
C LYS A 659 5.23 -2.27 -9.43
N LEU A 660 4.77 -3.15 -8.54
CA LEU A 660 3.34 -3.42 -8.40
C LEU A 660 2.60 -2.20 -7.86
N TYR A 661 3.16 -1.53 -6.84
CA TYR A 661 2.53 -0.38 -6.21
C TYR A 661 2.54 0.85 -7.12
N GLU A 662 3.62 1.11 -7.86
CA GLU A 662 3.65 2.12 -8.93
C GLU A 662 2.53 1.87 -9.95
N LYS A 663 2.32 0.61 -10.35
CA LYS A 663 1.23 0.23 -11.26
C LYS A 663 -0.15 0.47 -10.63
N PHE A 664 -0.32 0.27 -9.32
CA PHE A 664 -1.55 0.66 -8.63
C PHE A 664 -1.77 2.16 -8.61
N ILE A 665 -0.72 2.97 -8.43
CA ILE A 665 -0.81 4.44 -8.49
C ILE A 665 -1.24 4.88 -9.88
N GLU A 666 -0.58 4.38 -10.93
CA GLU A 666 -0.89 4.69 -12.32
C GLU A 666 -2.31 4.27 -12.70
N MET A 667 -2.64 2.99 -12.54
CA MET A 667 -3.96 2.46 -12.93
C MET A 667 -5.08 2.99 -12.05
N GLY A 668 -4.77 3.40 -10.83
CA GLY A 668 -5.74 3.90 -9.86
C GLY A 668 -5.94 5.40 -9.90
N ASP A 669 -5.16 6.15 -10.68
CA ASP A 669 -4.97 7.61 -10.60
C ASP A 669 -4.97 8.11 -9.13
N LEU A 670 -3.98 7.64 -8.36
CA LEU A 670 -3.92 7.75 -6.89
C LEU A 670 -3.00 8.85 -6.37
#